data_AF-A0A8D0GED8-F1
#
_entry.id   AF-A0A8D0GED8-F1
#
_cell.length_a   1.000
_cell.length_b   1.000
_cell.length_c   1.000
_cell.angle_alpha   90.00
_cell.angle_beta   90.00
_cell.angle_gamma   90.00
#
_symmetry.space_group_name_H-M   'P 1'
#
loop_
_entity.id
_entity.type
_entity.pdbx_description
1 polymer ?
#
loop_
_entity_poly.entity_id
_entity_poly.type
_entity_poly.pdbx_seq_one_letter_code
_entity_poly.pdbx_strand_id
1 'polypeptide(L)'
;GYLLFCSPPICSRSSLWGKGRMEGIMLHRATSWISLSFSVESHSSQGINSQLQEVARKKLWALENDDKEVCALFKELSARLVCIQAQKDRFLLTFKTIEEIWKFSTYLALGYVACCLEHLLFDQAYWLTCALVEDTEIRVTVEEDCLTTMYLGLLLQEGNFFARATVTILQPMKEGEEGLRLHKNELVHMKDIGDESKWEGTSLLTGQRGPVPVAVIEPLSQPFYQWFLKNYPVSCGLSKQISRPTSQQIVKGQCKATEDHRGRGWDELSFSKGDSIEIIGFLIPGLQWFIGKSTTSGTVGFVQTNHVNPETYEPLEMNSAILSEEEKSSLLQLPGDGYYSGMNLHVGIPFSVVCLSLPDVLQGFKDAQLSEPCGKDATNGLASPLDSEVSSPESESPPAALEDFLLQEQDDLDDPKFFIDLNAGHMEDSEVFDPILTFLNQDGYVAHFQNLYDIFFSFLNSTFYGFSNEDELVLYLETSRNWAKKSHLAWAHIRLCFLLGRLCVKRVKLSQARVYFEEAMNAMDKGFDDLTLLAALHSNLVAIYMKQKMKHKLSPMLEKAVALLVCLPRHCFSSENELEVVKYVLREAITVSNTVLEVRACFLLVRLFLELGKYDEVLPFAERLQFLSISFFCHDSTATSMDVVPILTYLYDKKYLPRMVLASARLFAPSDIKGAPSPIWRAGLVLQNAPKLLGGQVQRRSIPALACLYLKHALAFSHENGTVSIESALCAILSKMYLQHGMLDGALPYSARAEELGRLMGEEEAFESSLSLGWMYILDHQPAKAAEIMLQLLHSLRQTDSVTQDGVVQNLLAIALQREGQVQKAAENYLWALNKARETGNKRNQAIALANFGRLASGASQLAEHYFLEAIQLYLELQGGEDTEVELVQVLLWLAKVLVESHKAEDGKLCYELALMFALKLHNVSSQLNVTESLCHFYSEVSPSPGACIIYHEHWVSLAQQLQDKEMEGKLLRTLSQLYQTLNTARSLRQALDCTKQSLRIFIDLRERVKTAQAWLQAGRLYYHMQEDELVEMYLQAAIQTALKSGELALAMDLYEEAGDIFFNGNWNRHRALEFYRGGAVPLARKLKATRTELRVFHKLTELQIGLRGYEKALEFATLAVRLSTIIGDQLQEMVAFHRLAAVYYFLQMYEMAEDCYLRTLSLHSPLLQGAEEAVYYSKVYCRLGELTLHKLKDEQDAAGYFLLALAAATELGDQKLQGIIHAKLAQIYSAPLWQKDPEGWTTYRARWLSEGGYAI
;
A
#
# COMPACT_ATOMS: atom_id res chain seq x y z
N GLY A 1 -27.31 -9.33 -3.36
CA GLY A 1 -28.56 -8.80 -2.82
C GLY A 1 -28.38 -7.35 -2.43
N TYR A 2 -28.82 -6.46 -3.32
CA TYR A 2 -29.14 -5.03 -3.17
C TYR A 2 -28.14 -4.08 -2.48
N LEU A 3 -27.22 -3.57 -3.31
CA LEU A 3 -26.57 -2.26 -3.19
C LEU A 3 -27.65 -1.16 -3.25
N LEU A 4 -27.86 -0.44 -2.15
CA LEU A 4 -28.74 0.73 -2.10
C LEU A 4 -27.99 1.92 -1.47
N PHE A 5 -28.04 3.04 -2.21
CA PHE A 5 -27.56 4.40 -1.89
C PHE A 5 -26.11 4.77 -2.27
N CYS A 6 -25.74 4.53 -3.53
CA CYS A 6 -24.86 5.44 -4.26
C CYS A 6 -25.72 6.45 -5.02
N SER A 7 -25.85 7.67 -4.50
CA SER A 7 -26.37 8.81 -5.25
C SER A 7 -25.18 9.60 -5.79
N PRO A 8 -24.94 9.67 -7.11
CA PRO A 8 -24.08 10.70 -7.67
C PRO A 8 -24.91 11.97 -7.88
N PRO A 9 -24.64 13.10 -7.21
CA PRO A 9 -25.25 14.37 -7.59
C PRO A 9 -24.52 14.99 -8.80
N ILE A 10 -23.89 14.20 -9.68
CA ILE A 10 -23.18 14.74 -10.85
C ILE A 10 -24.11 14.83 -12.08
N CYS A 11 -25.30 14.23 -12.04
CA CYS A 11 -26.23 14.21 -13.19
C CYS A 11 -27.68 14.55 -12.80
N SER A 12 -27.94 15.75 -12.27
CA SER A 12 -29.28 16.39 -12.33
C SER A 12 -29.34 17.80 -11.72
N ARG A 13 -28.40 18.69 -12.06
CA ARG A 13 -28.58 20.14 -11.85
C ARG A 13 -28.08 20.96 -13.04
N SER A 14 -28.61 20.66 -14.23
CA SER A 14 -28.44 21.50 -15.42
C SER A 14 -29.32 22.77 -15.42
N SER A 15 -29.97 23.11 -14.30
CA SER A 15 -30.95 24.21 -14.23
C SER A 15 -30.65 25.32 -13.20
N LEU A 16 -29.46 25.36 -12.59
CA LEU A 16 -29.09 26.41 -11.62
C LEU A 16 -27.78 27.13 -11.98
N TRP A 17 -27.58 27.45 -13.26
CA TRP A 17 -26.49 28.32 -13.73
C TRP A 17 -27.03 29.74 -13.92
N GLY A 18 -26.97 30.55 -12.87
CA GLY A 18 -27.43 31.94 -12.88
C GLY A 18 -26.46 32.87 -13.62
N LYS A 19 -27.02 33.85 -14.35
CA LYS A 19 -26.40 34.88 -15.21
C LYS A 19 -25.30 35.80 -14.60
N GLY A 20 -24.66 35.46 -13.48
CA GLY A 20 -23.73 36.37 -12.78
C GLY A 20 -22.42 35.76 -12.25
N ARG A 21 -22.14 34.46 -12.44
CA ARG A 21 -20.94 33.82 -11.85
C ARG A 21 -19.62 34.18 -12.56
N MET A 22 -19.61 34.44 -13.88
CA MET A 22 -18.36 34.78 -14.58
C MET A 22 -17.82 36.16 -14.18
N GLU A 23 -18.69 37.16 -14.02
CA GLU A 23 -18.31 38.47 -13.48
C GLU A 23 -17.80 38.36 -12.03
N GLY A 24 -18.43 37.51 -11.20
CA GLY A 24 -17.98 37.25 -9.83
C GLY A 24 -16.62 36.55 -9.70
N ILE A 25 -16.26 35.66 -10.65
CA ILE A 25 -14.96 34.96 -10.67
C ILE A 25 -13.84 35.89 -11.19
N MET A 26 -14.15 36.84 -12.09
CA MET A 26 -13.18 37.88 -12.47
C MET A 26 -12.87 38.85 -11.32
N LEU A 27 -13.83 39.07 -10.40
CA LEU A 27 -13.68 39.98 -9.25
C LEU A 27 -13.11 39.32 -7.98
N HIS A 28 -13.25 38.00 -7.80
CA HIS A 28 -12.71 37.27 -6.65
C HIS A 28 -11.57 36.32 -7.07
N ARG A 29 -10.36 36.55 -6.55
CA ARG A 29 -9.27 35.56 -6.60
C ARG A 29 -9.78 34.23 -6.03
N ALA A 30 -9.86 33.21 -6.87
CA ALA A 30 -10.26 31.86 -6.51
C ALA A 30 -9.51 31.39 -5.26
N THR A 31 -10.21 30.70 -4.34
CA THR A 31 -9.59 29.96 -3.24
C THR A 31 -8.49 29.07 -3.81
N SER A 32 -7.27 29.18 -3.29
CA SER A 32 -6.12 28.52 -3.90
C SER A 32 -6.08 27.02 -3.66
N TRP A 33 -6.93 26.47 -2.80
CA TRP A 33 -6.93 25.05 -2.41
C TRP A 33 -8.36 24.49 -2.27
N ILE A 34 -8.50 23.16 -2.38
CA ILE A 34 -9.74 22.39 -2.19
C ILE A 34 -9.57 21.45 -1.00
N SER A 35 -10.62 21.32 -0.16
CA SER A 35 -10.63 20.32 0.91
C SER A 35 -11.23 19.00 0.44
N LEU A 36 -10.48 17.92 0.62
CA LEU A 36 -10.92 16.55 0.46
C LEU A 36 -11.06 15.91 1.84
N SER A 37 -12.28 15.58 2.25
CA SER A 37 -12.56 14.83 3.49
C SER A 37 -12.83 13.37 3.20
N PHE A 38 -12.47 12.50 4.14
CA PHE A 38 -12.80 11.07 4.06
C PHE A 38 -13.43 10.54 5.35
N SER A 39 -14.26 9.51 5.21
CA SER A 39 -14.85 8.75 6.31
C SER A 39 -14.80 7.26 6.00
N VAL A 40 -14.42 6.45 7.00
CA VAL A 40 -14.41 4.98 6.94
C VAL A 40 -15.75 4.46 7.42
N GLU A 41 -16.50 3.86 6.51
CA GLU A 41 -17.82 3.28 6.75
C GLU A 41 -17.75 1.75 6.72
N SER A 42 -18.70 1.12 7.42
CA SER A 42 -18.88 -0.34 7.39
C SER A 42 -20.20 -0.70 6.73
N HIS A 43 -20.18 -1.65 5.80
CA HIS A 43 -21.33 -2.13 5.04
C HIS A 43 -22.38 -2.79 5.95
N SER A 44 -21.93 -3.60 6.91
CA SER A 44 -22.79 -4.31 7.87
C SER A 44 -23.45 -3.38 8.88
N SER A 45 -22.75 -2.33 9.31
CA SER A 45 -23.26 -1.37 10.30
C SER A 45 -23.97 -0.15 9.69
N GLN A 46 -23.84 0.05 8.37
CA GLN A 46 -24.37 1.21 7.63
C GLN A 46 -24.04 2.54 8.33
N GLY A 47 -22.80 2.69 8.79
CA GLY A 47 -22.33 3.86 9.54
C GLY A 47 -20.80 3.92 9.65
N ILE A 48 -20.31 4.99 10.29
CA ILE A 48 -18.87 5.21 10.46
C ILE A 48 -18.30 4.17 11.43
N ASN A 49 -17.29 3.42 10.98
CA ASN A 49 -16.55 2.52 11.84
C ASN A 49 -15.55 3.34 12.67
N SER A 50 -15.92 3.68 13.92
CA SER A 50 -15.13 4.57 14.76
C SER A 50 -13.73 4.02 15.06
N GLN A 51 -13.58 2.70 15.16
CA GLN A 51 -12.28 2.06 15.44
C GLN A 51 -11.34 2.21 14.24
N LEU A 52 -11.80 1.89 13.04
CA LEU A 52 -10.99 2.03 11.83
C LEU A 52 -10.76 3.50 11.45
N GLN A 53 -11.73 4.38 11.69
CA GLN A 53 -11.54 5.82 11.52
C GLN A 53 -10.41 6.33 12.43
N GLU A 54 -10.32 5.84 13.68
CA GLU A 54 -9.23 6.19 14.58
C GLU A 54 -7.88 5.63 14.12
N VAL A 55 -7.84 4.41 13.57
CA VAL A 55 -6.63 3.82 12.97
C VAL A 55 -6.15 4.66 11.79
N ALA A 56 -7.05 4.95 10.84
CA ALA A 56 -6.76 5.79 9.69
C ALA A 56 -6.27 7.18 10.13
N ARG A 57 -6.89 7.77 11.16
CA ARG A 57 -6.46 9.06 11.73
C ARG A 57 -5.05 8.98 12.33
N LYS A 58 -4.72 7.92 13.08
CA LYS A 58 -3.37 7.71 13.62
C LYS A 58 -2.33 7.60 12.51
N LYS A 59 -2.64 6.87 11.43
CA LYS A 59 -1.77 6.79 10.25
C LYS A 59 -1.59 8.16 9.59
N LEU A 60 -2.67 8.92 9.46
CA LEU A 60 -2.64 10.27 8.90
C LEU A 60 -1.79 11.25 9.74
N TRP A 61 -1.81 11.13 11.07
CA TRP A 61 -0.92 11.88 11.98
C TRP A 61 0.55 11.57 11.73
N ALA A 62 0.88 10.30 11.49
CA ALA A 62 2.25 9.91 11.14
C ALA A 62 2.68 10.53 9.79
N LEU A 63 1.79 10.51 8.79
CA LEU A 63 2.01 11.05 7.46
C LEU A 63 2.04 12.59 7.40
N GLU A 64 1.47 13.29 8.40
CA GLU A 64 1.57 14.76 8.50
C GLU A 64 3.02 15.22 8.75
N ASN A 65 3.87 14.36 9.32
CA ASN A 65 5.28 14.65 9.59
C ASN A 65 6.22 14.21 8.44
N ASP A 66 5.86 13.20 7.66
CA ASP A 66 6.59 12.74 6.46
C ASP A 66 5.61 12.51 5.30
N ASP A 67 5.45 13.54 4.47
CA ASP A 67 4.40 13.62 3.44
C ASP A 67 4.83 13.06 2.08
N LYS A 68 6.01 12.44 1.98
CA LYS A 68 6.55 11.93 0.70
C LYS A 68 5.62 10.91 0.03
N GLU A 69 5.12 9.95 0.80
CA GLU A 69 4.22 8.91 0.29
C GLU A 69 2.87 9.50 -0.15
N VAL A 70 2.36 10.50 0.59
CA VAL A 70 1.10 11.19 0.29
C VAL A 70 1.25 12.10 -0.94
N CYS A 71 2.39 12.78 -1.06
CA CYS A 71 2.74 13.56 -2.25
C CYS A 71 2.85 12.66 -3.48
N ALA A 72 3.46 11.48 -3.37
CA ALA A 72 3.53 10.51 -4.45
C ALA A 72 2.13 10.01 -4.86
N LEU A 73 1.26 9.72 -3.88
CA LEU A 73 -0.14 9.34 -4.11
C LEU A 73 -0.89 10.41 -4.90
N PHE A 74 -0.89 11.66 -4.43
CA PHE A 74 -1.64 12.71 -5.11
C PHE A 74 -1.02 13.08 -6.45
N LYS A 75 0.30 12.98 -6.61
CA LYS A 75 0.95 13.16 -7.92
C LYS A 75 0.45 12.15 -8.95
N GLU A 76 0.29 10.88 -8.56
CA GLU A 76 -0.29 9.84 -9.44
C GLU A 76 -1.78 10.13 -9.74
N LEU A 77 -2.53 10.61 -8.74
CA LEU A 77 -3.91 11.10 -8.89
C LEU A 77 -4.03 12.45 -9.64
N SER A 78 -2.93 13.00 -10.17
CA SER A 78 -2.90 14.29 -10.87
C SER A 78 -3.34 15.48 -10.01
N ALA A 79 -3.04 15.46 -8.71
CA ALA A 79 -3.26 16.53 -7.74
C ALA A 79 -1.98 16.89 -6.98
N ARG A 80 -1.94 18.07 -6.35
CA ARG A 80 -0.80 18.53 -5.55
C ARG A 80 -1.22 18.74 -4.10
N LEU A 81 -0.56 18.06 -3.18
CA LEU A 81 -0.79 18.20 -1.75
C LEU A 81 -0.28 19.57 -1.25
N VAL A 82 -1.12 20.27 -0.49
CA VAL A 82 -0.77 21.52 0.21
C VAL A 82 -0.43 21.24 1.65
N CYS A 83 -1.35 20.57 2.35
CA CYS A 83 -1.14 20.12 3.73
C CYS A 83 -2.14 19.01 4.09
N ILE A 84 -1.83 18.30 5.17
CA ILE A 84 -2.67 17.27 5.77
C ILE A 84 -3.27 17.88 7.05
N GLN A 85 -4.57 17.68 7.29
CA GLN A 85 -5.25 18.14 8.52
C GLN A 85 -5.81 16.93 9.27
N ALA A 86 -4.96 16.29 10.08
CA ALA A 86 -5.30 15.01 10.69
C ALA A 86 -6.36 15.07 11.79
N GLN A 87 -6.58 16.23 12.39
CA GLN A 87 -7.68 16.42 13.34
C GLN A 87 -9.07 16.45 12.68
N LYS A 88 -9.13 16.74 11.38
CA LYS A 88 -10.38 16.91 10.63
C LYS A 88 -10.59 15.84 9.55
N ASP A 89 -9.69 14.85 9.48
CA ASP A 89 -9.68 13.79 8.46
C ASP A 89 -9.72 14.35 7.03
N ARG A 90 -8.88 15.37 6.77
CA ARG A 90 -8.88 16.15 5.52
C ARG A 90 -7.50 16.32 4.89
N PHE A 91 -7.48 16.37 3.56
CA PHE A 91 -6.35 16.80 2.74
C PHE A 91 -6.69 18.12 2.05
N LEU A 92 -5.72 19.04 1.99
CA LEU A 92 -5.84 20.25 1.17
C LEU A 92 -5.06 20.06 -0.13
N LEU A 93 -5.73 20.23 -1.27
CA LEU A 93 -5.19 19.97 -2.60
C LEU A 93 -5.19 21.25 -3.46
N THR A 94 -4.24 21.33 -4.39
CA THR A 94 -4.15 22.37 -5.43
C THR A 94 -3.93 21.75 -6.81
N PHE A 95 -4.22 22.53 -7.85
CA PHE A 95 -4.02 22.15 -9.25
C PHE A 95 -3.37 23.30 -10.01
N LYS A 96 -2.48 23.00 -10.97
CA LYS A 96 -1.85 24.00 -11.85
C LYS A 96 -2.39 24.00 -13.26
N THR A 97 -2.89 22.87 -13.75
CA THR A 97 -3.36 22.73 -15.14
C THR A 97 -4.78 22.19 -15.19
N ILE A 98 -5.47 22.46 -16.31
CA ILE A 98 -6.80 21.91 -16.56
C ILE A 98 -6.78 20.38 -16.63
N GLU A 99 -5.71 19.82 -17.18
CA GLU A 99 -5.52 18.37 -17.29
C GLU A 99 -5.40 17.71 -15.91
N GLU A 100 -4.72 18.36 -14.95
CA GLU A 100 -4.63 17.89 -13.57
C GLU A 100 -6.03 17.79 -12.93
N ILE A 101 -6.85 18.85 -13.02
CA ILE A 101 -8.23 18.83 -12.50
C ILE A 101 -9.07 17.78 -13.20
N TRP A 102 -8.97 17.68 -14.53
CA TRP A 102 -9.72 16.70 -15.30
C TRP A 102 -9.45 15.28 -14.84
N LYS A 103 -8.18 14.86 -14.84
CA LYS A 103 -7.80 13.50 -14.42
C LYS A 103 -8.22 13.22 -12.99
N PHE A 104 -7.96 14.15 -12.07
CA PHE A 104 -8.39 14.02 -10.68
C PHE A 104 -9.90 13.89 -10.54
N SER A 105 -10.69 14.71 -11.25
CA SER A 105 -12.16 14.64 -11.22
C SER A 105 -12.69 13.32 -11.79
N THR A 106 -12.04 12.78 -12.83
CA THR A 106 -12.34 11.46 -13.38
C THR A 106 -12.03 10.38 -12.36
N TYR A 107 -10.84 10.38 -11.74
CA TYR A 107 -10.46 9.40 -10.71
C TYR A 107 -11.34 9.47 -9.45
N LEU A 108 -11.81 10.66 -9.09
CA LEU A 108 -12.78 10.84 -8.01
C LEU A 108 -14.13 10.21 -8.37
N ALA A 109 -14.63 10.47 -9.59
CA ALA A 109 -15.89 9.92 -10.07
C ALA A 109 -15.86 8.40 -10.29
N LEU A 110 -14.70 7.85 -10.66
CA LEU A 110 -14.47 6.41 -10.79
C LEU A 110 -14.28 5.71 -9.43
N GLY A 111 -14.15 6.44 -8.32
CA GLY A 111 -13.91 5.88 -6.98
C GLY A 111 -12.45 5.52 -6.67
N TYR A 112 -11.52 5.74 -7.61
CA TYR A 112 -10.10 5.37 -7.43
C TYR A 112 -9.42 6.14 -6.28
N VAL A 113 -9.84 7.38 -6.02
CA VAL A 113 -9.31 8.17 -4.90
C VAL A 113 -9.57 7.48 -3.55
N ALA A 114 -10.76 6.90 -3.37
CA ALA A 114 -11.11 6.16 -2.16
C ALA A 114 -10.24 4.91 -1.97
N CYS A 115 -10.10 4.08 -3.03
CA CYS A 115 -9.27 2.87 -2.98
C CYS A 115 -7.79 3.20 -2.76
N CYS A 116 -7.27 4.27 -3.39
CA CYS A 116 -5.90 4.73 -3.16
C CYS A 116 -5.67 5.15 -1.70
N LEU A 117 -6.66 5.79 -1.06
CA LEU A 117 -6.59 6.13 0.35
C LEU A 117 -6.68 4.87 1.23
N GLU A 118 -7.44 3.85 0.85
CA GLU A 118 -7.51 2.57 1.56
C GLU A 118 -6.13 1.91 1.65
N HIS A 119 -5.41 1.89 0.53
CA HIS A 119 -4.02 1.37 0.48
C HIS A 119 -3.03 2.19 1.32
N LEU A 120 -3.26 3.50 1.48
CA LEU A 120 -2.39 4.40 2.22
C LEU A 120 -2.63 4.34 3.75
N LEU A 121 -3.91 4.25 4.15
CA LEU A 121 -4.32 4.48 5.53
C LEU A 121 -4.30 3.23 6.41
N PHE A 122 -4.32 2.04 5.82
CA PHE A 122 -4.41 0.79 6.56
C PHE A 122 -3.16 -0.09 6.45
N ASP A 123 -2.76 -0.66 7.57
CA ASP A 123 -1.57 -1.50 7.70
C ASP A 123 -1.84 -2.97 7.33
N GLN A 124 -0.80 -3.80 7.37
CA GLN A 124 -0.82 -5.22 6.95
C GLN A 124 -1.92 -6.05 7.66
N ALA A 125 -2.17 -5.82 8.95
CA ALA A 125 -3.17 -6.57 9.73
C ALA A 125 -4.61 -6.41 9.19
N TYR A 126 -4.94 -5.24 8.65
CA TYR A 126 -6.24 -4.99 8.01
C TYR A 126 -6.40 -5.88 6.77
N TRP A 127 -5.39 -5.89 5.89
CA TRP A 127 -5.43 -6.64 4.63
C TRP A 127 -5.46 -8.16 4.79
N LEU A 128 -4.88 -8.69 5.88
CA LEU A 128 -4.93 -10.11 6.23
C LEU A 128 -6.33 -10.58 6.68
N THR A 129 -7.17 -9.65 7.11
CA THR A 129 -8.52 -9.91 7.63
C THR A 129 -9.56 -9.64 6.53
N CYS A 130 -9.70 -10.55 5.56
CA CYS A 130 -10.54 -10.32 4.38
C CYS A 130 -12.00 -9.95 4.70
N ALA A 131 -12.59 -10.53 5.75
CA ALA A 131 -13.96 -10.18 6.19
C ALA A 131 -14.08 -8.70 6.62
N LEU A 132 -13.02 -8.14 7.20
CA LEU A 132 -12.98 -6.72 7.55
C LEU A 132 -12.85 -5.86 6.29
N VAL A 133 -11.96 -6.23 5.36
CA VAL A 133 -11.73 -5.52 4.09
C VAL A 133 -12.98 -5.51 3.21
N GLU A 134 -13.75 -6.61 3.18
CA GLU A 134 -15.01 -6.70 2.45
C GLU A 134 -16.13 -5.89 3.11
N ASP A 135 -16.06 -5.66 4.42
CA ASP A 135 -17.04 -4.86 5.16
C ASP A 135 -16.74 -3.35 5.11
N THR A 136 -15.56 -2.92 4.64
CA THR A 136 -15.10 -1.54 4.78
C THR A 136 -15.12 -0.76 3.47
N GLU A 137 -15.62 0.48 3.55
CA GLU A 137 -15.67 1.43 2.44
C GLU A 137 -15.12 2.79 2.89
N ILE A 138 -14.23 3.38 2.10
CA ILE A 138 -13.79 4.77 2.32
C ILE A 138 -14.64 5.70 1.48
N ARG A 139 -15.46 6.53 2.10
CA ARG A 139 -16.18 7.60 1.41
C ARG A 139 -15.33 8.85 1.35
N VAL A 140 -15.19 9.40 0.14
CA VAL A 140 -14.46 10.64 -0.12
C VAL A 140 -15.45 11.72 -0.53
N THR A 141 -15.34 12.90 0.08
CA THR A 141 -16.19 14.06 -0.19
C THR A 141 -15.34 15.26 -0.55
N VAL A 142 -15.75 15.96 -1.61
CA VAL A 142 -15.09 17.16 -2.13
C VAL A 142 -16.15 18.24 -2.36
N GLU A 143 -15.82 19.49 -2.06
CA GLU A 143 -16.70 20.63 -2.36
C GLU A 143 -16.72 20.90 -3.88
N GLU A 144 -17.75 20.39 -4.57
CA GLU A 144 -17.91 20.48 -6.04
C GLU A 144 -17.91 21.94 -6.56
N ASP A 145 -18.51 22.88 -5.81
CA ASP A 145 -18.49 24.31 -6.15
C ASP A 145 -17.05 24.87 -6.16
N CYS A 146 -16.19 24.42 -5.25
CA CYS A 146 -14.78 24.82 -5.21
C CYS A 146 -13.97 24.21 -6.36
N LEU A 147 -14.25 22.95 -6.73
CA LEU A 147 -13.60 22.29 -7.86
C LEU A 147 -13.99 22.92 -9.20
N THR A 148 -15.27 23.23 -9.39
CA THR A 148 -15.76 23.90 -10.61
C THR A 148 -15.26 25.34 -10.73
N THR A 149 -15.21 26.10 -9.63
CA THR A 149 -14.64 27.47 -9.64
C THR A 149 -13.14 27.47 -9.95
N MET A 150 -12.37 26.52 -9.41
CA MET A 150 -10.96 26.37 -9.79
C MET A 150 -10.78 26.01 -11.27
N TYR A 151 -11.55 25.05 -11.78
CA TYR A 151 -11.52 24.67 -13.19
C TYR A 151 -11.79 25.85 -14.11
N LEU A 152 -12.85 26.62 -13.82
CA LEU A 152 -13.18 27.83 -14.57
C LEU A 152 -12.07 28.89 -14.45
N GLY A 153 -11.47 29.05 -13.27
CA GLY A 153 -10.33 29.95 -13.06
C GLY A 153 -9.12 29.58 -13.92
N LEU A 154 -8.77 28.30 -14.01
CA LEU A 154 -7.66 27.82 -14.85
C LEU A 154 -7.97 27.96 -16.35
N LEU A 155 -9.21 27.68 -16.77
CA LEU A 155 -9.66 27.91 -18.15
C LEU A 155 -9.50 29.38 -18.57
N LEU A 156 -9.90 30.30 -17.70
CA LEU A 156 -9.75 31.73 -17.96
C LEU A 156 -8.28 32.15 -17.99
N GLN A 157 -7.42 31.58 -17.14
CA GLN A 157 -5.97 31.83 -17.17
C GLN A 157 -5.29 31.34 -18.45
N GLU A 158 -5.74 30.23 -19.04
CA GLU A 158 -5.22 29.76 -20.34
C GLU A 158 -5.61 30.70 -21.50
N GLY A 159 -6.68 31.50 -21.34
CA GLY A 159 -7.16 32.46 -22.34
C GLY A 159 -7.65 31.82 -23.65
N ASN A 160 -7.81 30.49 -23.70
CA ASN A 160 -8.14 29.75 -24.91
C ASN A 160 -8.97 28.50 -24.58
N PHE A 161 -10.28 28.51 -24.86
CA PHE A 161 -11.18 27.41 -24.52
C PHE A 161 -12.40 27.31 -25.44
N PHE A 162 -13.11 26.19 -25.39
CA PHE A 162 -14.37 25.98 -26.10
C PHE A 162 -15.58 26.23 -25.19
N ALA A 163 -16.64 26.77 -25.76
CA ALA A 163 -17.82 27.15 -25.00
C ALA A 163 -19.09 27.07 -25.83
N ARG A 164 -20.25 27.06 -25.18
CA ARG A 164 -21.57 27.03 -25.80
C ARG A 164 -22.23 28.40 -25.75
N ALA A 165 -22.83 28.81 -26.86
CA ALA A 165 -23.64 30.02 -26.91
C ALA A 165 -24.99 29.80 -26.19
N THR A 166 -25.26 30.56 -25.14
CA THR A 166 -26.50 30.43 -24.35
C THR A 166 -27.72 31.06 -25.04
N VAL A 167 -27.48 32.02 -25.94
CA VAL A 167 -28.50 32.78 -26.67
C VAL A 167 -28.14 32.85 -28.15
N THR A 168 -29.15 32.82 -29.02
CA THR A 168 -28.98 33.04 -30.46
C THR A 168 -28.67 34.51 -30.75
N ILE A 169 -27.52 34.82 -31.36
CA ILE A 169 -27.11 36.16 -31.79
C ILE A 169 -27.24 36.23 -33.31
N LEU A 170 -28.25 36.94 -33.82
CA LEU A 170 -28.54 37.06 -35.25
C LEU A 170 -28.08 38.39 -35.88
N GLN A 171 -27.82 39.42 -35.06
CA GLN A 171 -27.35 40.74 -35.51
C GLN A 171 -26.34 41.34 -34.51
N PRO A 172 -25.34 42.11 -34.98
CA PRO A 172 -24.42 42.83 -34.10
C PRO A 172 -25.19 43.88 -33.30
N MET A 173 -24.89 43.99 -31.99
CA MET A 173 -25.60 44.88 -31.06
C MET A 173 -25.26 46.37 -31.25
N LYS A 174 -24.32 46.72 -32.15
CA LYS A 174 -23.93 48.10 -32.51
C LYS A 174 -23.70 48.24 -34.02
N GLU A 175 -24.18 49.32 -34.62
CA GLU A 175 -23.88 49.69 -36.01
C GLU A 175 -22.37 49.94 -36.18
N GLY A 176 -21.68 49.09 -36.94
CA GLY A 176 -20.26 49.23 -37.28
C GLY A 176 -19.32 48.12 -36.78
N GLU A 177 -19.78 47.20 -35.91
CA GLU A 177 -18.97 46.04 -35.49
C GLU A 177 -19.41 44.76 -36.23
N GLU A 178 -18.49 44.10 -36.92
CA GLU A 178 -18.71 42.76 -37.51
C GLU A 178 -18.80 41.69 -36.41
N GLY A 179 -19.94 41.61 -35.71
CA GLY A 179 -20.18 40.59 -34.69
C GLY A 179 -20.46 39.20 -35.27
N LEU A 180 -19.95 38.15 -34.63
CA LEU A 180 -20.17 36.75 -35.04
C LEU A 180 -21.64 36.34 -34.84
N ARG A 181 -22.28 35.76 -35.86
CA ARG A 181 -23.63 35.20 -35.76
C ARG A 181 -23.58 33.80 -35.13
N LEU A 182 -24.33 33.58 -34.07
CA LEU A 182 -24.34 32.32 -33.30
C LEU A 182 -25.76 31.83 -33.04
N HIS A 183 -25.96 30.52 -33.06
CA HIS A 183 -27.20 29.86 -32.65
C HIS A 183 -27.11 29.37 -31.20
N LYS A 184 -28.25 29.30 -30.50
CA LYS A 184 -28.29 28.70 -29.16
C LYS A 184 -27.73 27.27 -29.17
N ASN A 185 -26.84 26.97 -28.23
CA ASN A 185 -26.05 25.75 -28.04
C ASN A 185 -24.99 25.48 -29.13
N GLU A 186 -24.69 26.46 -29.99
CA GLU A 186 -23.57 26.38 -30.90
C GLU A 186 -22.24 26.40 -30.13
N LEU A 187 -21.31 25.53 -30.52
CA LEU A 187 -19.97 25.51 -29.98
C LEU A 187 -19.09 26.57 -30.64
N VAL A 188 -18.43 27.34 -29.79
CA VAL A 188 -17.54 28.44 -30.17
C VAL A 188 -16.21 28.23 -29.49
N HIS A 189 -15.14 28.41 -30.25
CA HIS A 189 -13.78 28.45 -29.74
C HIS A 189 -13.43 29.90 -29.39
N MET A 190 -13.16 30.15 -28.12
CA MET A 190 -12.95 31.48 -27.55
C MET A 190 -11.46 31.71 -27.29
N LYS A 191 -10.98 32.88 -27.69
CA LYS A 191 -9.61 33.35 -27.46
C LYS A 191 -9.62 34.75 -26.84
N ASP A 192 -8.88 34.90 -25.77
CA ASP A 192 -8.73 36.18 -25.06
C ASP A 192 -7.90 37.17 -25.89
N ILE A 193 -8.39 38.41 -25.97
CA ILE A 193 -7.75 39.54 -26.66
C ILE A 193 -7.31 40.62 -25.65
N GLY A 194 -7.55 40.44 -24.34
CA GLY A 194 -7.26 41.41 -23.29
C GLY A 194 -8.37 42.44 -23.04
N ASP A 195 -9.58 42.23 -23.58
CA ASP A 195 -10.79 43.03 -23.30
C ASP A 195 -11.70 42.24 -22.34
N GLU A 196 -12.08 42.84 -21.21
CA GLU A 196 -12.90 42.20 -20.17
C GLU A 196 -14.33 41.88 -20.64
N SER A 197 -14.80 42.52 -21.71
CA SER A 197 -16.21 42.45 -22.15
C SER A 197 -16.43 41.60 -23.41
N LYS A 198 -15.44 41.50 -24.31
CA LYS A 198 -15.55 40.84 -25.62
C LYS A 198 -14.29 40.06 -25.97
N TRP A 199 -14.46 38.79 -26.36
CA TRP A 199 -13.37 37.89 -26.73
C TRP A 199 -13.49 37.45 -28.19
N GLU A 200 -12.41 36.98 -28.81
CA GLU A 200 -12.45 36.46 -30.19
C GLU A 200 -13.12 35.09 -30.18
N GLY A 201 -14.27 34.96 -30.83
CA GLY A 201 -14.96 33.68 -31.01
C GLY A 201 -14.78 33.14 -32.42
N THR A 202 -14.58 31.84 -32.56
CA THR A 202 -14.63 31.14 -33.85
C THR A 202 -15.70 30.04 -33.82
N SER A 203 -16.69 30.13 -34.71
CA SER A 203 -17.80 29.17 -34.76
C SER A 203 -17.31 27.84 -35.36
N LEU A 204 -17.56 26.73 -34.66
CA LEU A 204 -17.19 25.40 -35.17
C LEU A 204 -18.10 24.91 -36.32
N LEU A 205 -19.32 25.44 -36.42
CA LEU A 205 -20.25 25.11 -37.52
C LEU A 205 -19.88 25.87 -38.81
N THR A 206 -19.59 27.16 -38.71
CA THR A 206 -19.40 28.03 -39.89
C THR A 206 -17.93 28.33 -40.21
N GLY A 207 -17.02 28.14 -39.25
CA GLY A 207 -15.62 28.53 -39.35
C GLY A 207 -15.36 30.03 -39.32
N GLN A 208 -16.41 30.85 -39.14
CA GLN A 208 -16.31 32.31 -39.08
C GLN A 208 -15.72 32.75 -37.74
N ARG A 209 -14.93 33.84 -37.77
CA ARG A 209 -14.30 34.46 -36.60
C ARG A 209 -14.89 35.84 -36.36
N GLY A 210 -15.06 36.23 -35.11
CA GLY A 210 -15.52 37.58 -34.75
C GLY A 210 -15.64 37.78 -33.23
N PRO A 211 -15.80 39.03 -32.76
CA PRO A 211 -15.96 39.33 -31.34
C PRO A 211 -17.29 38.80 -30.79
N VAL A 212 -17.24 38.15 -29.63
CA VAL A 212 -18.42 37.62 -28.91
C VAL A 212 -18.42 38.10 -27.45
N PRO A 213 -19.55 38.59 -26.91
CA PRO A 213 -19.65 38.99 -25.52
C PRO A 213 -19.54 37.81 -24.56
N VAL A 214 -18.69 37.92 -23.53
CA VAL A 214 -18.43 36.85 -22.54
C VAL A 214 -19.71 36.44 -21.79
N ALA A 215 -20.62 37.39 -21.53
CA ALA A 215 -21.87 37.15 -20.80
C ALA A 215 -22.88 36.22 -21.52
N VAL A 216 -22.70 35.96 -22.82
CA VAL A 216 -23.60 35.11 -23.63
C VAL A 216 -23.06 33.69 -23.79
N ILE A 217 -21.88 33.42 -23.25
CA ILE A 217 -21.14 32.19 -23.48
C ILE A 217 -20.99 31.42 -22.16
N GLU A 218 -21.18 30.11 -22.23
CA GLU A 218 -20.98 29.20 -21.11
C GLU A 218 -19.85 28.22 -21.45
N PRO A 219 -18.71 28.23 -20.73
CA PRO A 219 -17.63 27.27 -20.92
C PRO A 219 -18.15 25.84 -20.79
N LEU A 220 -17.57 24.92 -21.56
CA LEU A 220 -17.94 23.52 -21.42
C LEU A 220 -17.64 23.05 -20.00
N SER A 221 -18.65 22.52 -19.32
CA SER A 221 -18.56 22.07 -17.93
C SER A 221 -17.70 20.83 -17.75
N GLN A 222 -17.51 20.02 -18.81
CA GLN A 222 -16.73 18.79 -18.76
C GLN A 222 -15.33 19.00 -19.35
N PRO A 223 -14.27 18.78 -18.55
CA PRO A 223 -12.89 18.97 -19.02
C PRO A 223 -12.48 18.06 -20.19
N PHE A 224 -13.01 16.83 -20.26
CA PHE A 224 -12.77 15.90 -21.38
C PHE A 224 -13.12 16.53 -22.73
N TYR A 225 -14.21 17.28 -22.82
CA TYR A 225 -14.61 17.93 -24.08
C TYR A 225 -13.63 19.02 -24.49
N GLN A 226 -13.08 19.78 -23.54
CA GLN A 226 -12.05 20.77 -23.83
C GLN A 226 -10.80 20.09 -24.38
N TRP A 227 -10.33 19.03 -23.71
CA TRP A 227 -9.14 18.28 -24.12
C TRP A 227 -9.30 17.66 -25.52
N PHE A 228 -10.42 16.99 -25.79
CA PHE A 228 -10.70 16.34 -27.07
C PHE A 228 -10.72 17.36 -28.23
N LEU A 229 -11.43 18.47 -28.06
CA LEU A 229 -11.54 19.51 -29.09
C LEU A 229 -10.22 20.25 -29.32
N LYS A 230 -9.37 20.38 -28.30
CA LYS A 230 -8.05 21.02 -28.39
C LYS A 230 -7.02 20.12 -29.10
N ASN A 231 -7.01 18.82 -28.81
CA ASN A 231 -6.06 17.87 -29.38
C ASN A 231 -6.45 17.37 -30.78
N TYR A 232 -7.74 17.35 -31.10
CA TYR A 232 -8.24 16.92 -32.41
C TYR A 232 -9.00 18.06 -33.10
N PRO A 233 -8.28 19.04 -33.69
CA PRO A 233 -8.91 20.18 -34.34
C PRO A 233 -9.68 19.79 -35.61
N VAL A 234 -10.58 20.67 -36.03
CA VAL A 234 -11.54 20.42 -37.11
C VAL A 234 -10.85 20.43 -38.48
N SER A 235 -10.89 19.28 -39.19
CA SER A 235 -10.49 19.17 -40.60
C SER A 235 -11.63 19.54 -41.57
N CYS A 236 -12.90 19.33 -41.18
CA CYS A 236 -14.12 19.62 -41.95
C CYS A 236 -15.23 20.22 -41.07
N GLY A 237 -15.96 21.23 -41.56
CA GLY A 237 -17.04 21.90 -40.82
C GLY A 237 -18.16 20.94 -40.42
N LEU A 238 -18.71 21.12 -39.22
CA LEU A 238 -19.81 20.32 -38.67
C LEU A 238 -21.05 20.40 -39.57
N SER A 239 -21.75 19.30 -39.77
CA SER A 239 -22.98 19.26 -40.56
C SER A 239 -24.17 19.19 -39.60
N LYS A 240 -25.22 19.99 -39.84
CA LYS A 240 -26.47 19.96 -39.05
C LYS A 240 -27.29 18.66 -39.26
N GLN A 241 -26.63 17.57 -39.63
CA GLN A 241 -27.26 16.37 -40.15
C GLN A 241 -27.51 15.31 -39.07
N ILE A 242 -26.74 15.31 -37.98
CA ILE A 242 -27.03 14.52 -36.78
C ILE A 242 -27.97 15.34 -35.89
N SER A 243 -29.15 14.79 -35.60
CA SER A 243 -30.20 15.48 -34.84
C SER A 243 -30.11 15.17 -33.34
N ARG A 244 -30.68 16.07 -32.52
CA ARG A 244 -30.83 15.81 -31.08
C ARG A 244 -31.65 14.55 -30.84
N PRO A 245 -31.33 13.74 -29.82
CA PRO A 245 -32.07 12.52 -29.57
C PRO A 245 -33.55 12.84 -29.33
N THR A 246 -34.43 12.14 -30.05
CA THR A 246 -35.80 11.86 -29.60
C THR A 246 -35.70 10.96 -28.36
N SER A 247 -36.73 10.90 -27.53
CA SER A 247 -36.76 10.12 -26.26
C SER A 247 -36.67 8.60 -26.43
N GLN A 248 -36.15 8.10 -27.55
CA GLN A 248 -36.06 6.70 -27.93
C GLN A 248 -34.65 6.15 -27.62
N GLN A 249 -34.57 4.87 -27.21
CA GLN A 249 -33.31 4.14 -26.98
C GLN A 249 -32.79 3.51 -28.29
N ILE A 250 -31.59 2.92 -28.29
CA ILE A 250 -31.11 2.11 -29.43
C ILE A 250 -32.07 0.94 -29.65
N VAL A 251 -32.47 0.71 -30.90
CA VAL A 251 -33.42 -0.37 -31.24
C VAL A 251 -32.75 -1.44 -32.09
N LYS A 252 -33.02 -2.70 -31.77
CA LYS A 252 -32.82 -3.89 -32.63
C LYS A 252 -34.19 -4.50 -32.94
N GLY A 253 -34.32 -5.20 -34.08
CA GLY A 253 -35.54 -5.90 -34.45
C GLY A 253 -36.15 -5.40 -35.76
N GLN A 254 -37.47 -5.26 -35.81
CA GLN A 254 -38.19 -4.87 -37.02
C GLN A 254 -38.84 -3.49 -36.90
N CYS A 255 -38.99 -2.82 -38.03
CA CYS A 255 -39.55 -1.49 -38.13
C CYS A 255 -40.49 -1.37 -39.34
N LYS A 256 -41.58 -0.59 -39.18
CA LYS A 256 -42.65 -0.41 -40.14
C LYS A 256 -42.43 0.86 -40.94
N ALA A 257 -42.44 0.76 -42.26
CA ALA A 257 -42.39 1.94 -43.13
C ALA A 257 -43.62 2.83 -42.91
N THR A 258 -43.41 4.10 -42.60
CA THR A 258 -44.48 5.08 -42.38
C THR A 258 -44.94 5.75 -43.67
N GLU A 259 -44.08 5.74 -44.69
CA GLU A 259 -44.27 6.40 -45.98
C GLU A 259 -43.71 5.53 -47.12
N ASP A 260 -44.17 5.76 -48.36
CA ASP A 260 -43.61 5.13 -49.55
C ASP A 260 -42.27 5.77 -49.90
N HIS A 261 -41.23 4.96 -50.09
CA HIS A 261 -39.90 5.43 -50.45
C HIS A 261 -39.34 4.68 -51.66
N ARG A 262 -38.94 5.43 -52.70
CA ARG A 262 -38.19 4.91 -53.84
C ARG A 262 -36.74 5.35 -53.71
N GLY A 263 -35.83 4.39 -53.55
CA GLY A 263 -34.39 4.61 -53.44
C GLY A 263 -33.84 5.34 -54.67
N ARG A 264 -32.89 6.26 -54.43
CA ARG A 264 -32.28 7.10 -55.48
C ARG A 264 -31.08 6.43 -56.17
N GLY A 265 -30.49 5.41 -55.55
CA GLY A 265 -29.32 4.68 -56.03
C GLY A 265 -29.45 3.16 -55.82
N TRP A 266 -28.43 2.41 -56.23
CA TRP A 266 -28.35 0.95 -55.99
C TRP A 266 -28.24 0.62 -54.50
N ASP A 267 -27.81 1.58 -53.69
CA ASP A 267 -27.50 1.43 -52.29
C ASP A 267 -28.66 1.78 -51.35
N GLU A 268 -29.76 2.35 -51.87
CA GLU A 268 -30.94 2.76 -51.08
C GLU A 268 -32.09 1.76 -51.23
N LEU A 269 -32.65 1.32 -50.10
CA LEU A 269 -33.75 0.35 -50.10
C LEU A 269 -35.06 1.03 -50.52
N SER A 270 -35.78 0.43 -51.46
CA SER A 270 -37.12 0.86 -51.84
C SER A 270 -38.18 0.05 -51.09
N PHE A 271 -39.17 0.73 -50.52
CA PHE A 271 -40.25 0.12 -49.72
C PHE A 271 -41.55 0.92 -49.80
N SER A 272 -42.67 0.27 -49.51
CA SER A 272 -44.00 0.87 -49.48
C SER A 272 -44.47 1.05 -48.03
N LYS A 273 -45.38 1.99 -47.80
CA LYS A 273 -45.97 2.26 -46.50
C LYS A 273 -46.63 1.00 -45.94
N GLY A 274 -46.22 0.61 -44.73
CA GLY A 274 -46.68 -0.60 -44.05
C GLY A 274 -45.78 -1.83 -44.23
N ASP A 275 -44.76 -1.76 -45.08
CA ASP A 275 -43.76 -2.83 -45.21
C ASP A 275 -42.96 -2.98 -43.91
N SER A 276 -42.67 -4.23 -43.53
CA SER A 276 -41.76 -4.54 -42.42
C SER A 276 -40.32 -4.59 -42.93
N ILE A 277 -39.43 -3.90 -42.22
CA ILE A 277 -38.00 -3.81 -42.49
C ILE A 277 -37.27 -4.36 -41.27
N GLU A 278 -36.45 -5.38 -41.49
CA GLU A 278 -35.55 -5.92 -40.49
C GLU A 278 -34.30 -5.02 -40.37
N ILE A 279 -33.96 -4.61 -39.15
CA ILE A 279 -32.80 -3.77 -38.86
C ILE A 279 -31.55 -4.66 -38.83
N ILE A 280 -30.57 -4.39 -39.70
CA ILE A 280 -29.26 -5.03 -39.67
C ILE A 280 -28.34 -4.19 -38.78
N GLY A 281 -27.95 -4.76 -37.63
CA GLY A 281 -27.11 -4.08 -36.64
C GLY A 281 -27.94 -3.28 -35.63
N PHE A 282 -27.79 -1.96 -35.59
CA PHE A 282 -28.45 -1.06 -34.63
C PHE A 282 -29.16 0.11 -35.32
N LEU A 283 -30.34 0.49 -34.82
CA LEU A 283 -30.97 1.78 -35.13
C LEU A 283 -30.63 2.77 -34.01
N ILE A 284 -29.73 3.73 -34.28
CA ILE A 284 -29.29 4.72 -33.30
C ILE A 284 -30.03 6.05 -33.51
N PRO A 285 -30.75 6.56 -32.49
CA PRO A 285 -31.43 7.85 -32.57
C PRO A 285 -30.49 9.01 -32.91
N GLY A 286 -30.90 9.85 -33.86
CA GLY A 286 -30.15 11.03 -34.29
C GLY A 286 -29.40 10.85 -35.61
N LEU A 287 -29.14 9.61 -36.06
CA LEU A 287 -28.59 9.32 -37.38
C LEU A 287 -29.68 9.37 -38.45
N GLN A 288 -29.32 9.78 -39.68
CA GLN A 288 -30.26 9.82 -40.82
C GLN A 288 -30.46 8.46 -41.49
N TRP A 289 -29.43 7.60 -41.45
CA TRP A 289 -29.41 6.33 -42.17
C TRP A 289 -29.10 5.17 -41.22
N PHE A 290 -29.70 4.03 -41.50
CA PHE A 290 -29.35 2.72 -40.95
C PHE A 290 -29.43 1.66 -42.06
N ILE A 291 -29.01 0.43 -41.77
CA ILE A 291 -29.03 -0.68 -42.73
C ILE A 291 -30.27 -1.52 -42.46
N GLY A 292 -31.10 -1.71 -43.48
CA GLY A 292 -32.33 -2.48 -43.39
C GLY A 292 -32.42 -3.57 -44.45
N LYS A 293 -33.09 -4.66 -44.10
CA LYS A 293 -33.46 -5.75 -45.01
C LYS A 293 -34.97 -5.78 -45.16
N SER A 294 -35.45 -5.70 -46.40
CA SER A 294 -36.88 -5.85 -46.67
C SER A 294 -37.31 -7.30 -46.44
N THR A 295 -38.35 -7.52 -45.63
CA THR A 295 -38.88 -8.87 -45.41
C THR A 295 -39.61 -9.42 -46.64
N THR A 296 -40.01 -8.56 -47.58
CA THR A 296 -40.77 -8.95 -48.78
C THR A 296 -39.87 -9.27 -49.97
N SER A 297 -38.82 -8.49 -50.20
CA SER A 297 -37.88 -8.67 -51.31
C SER A 297 -36.58 -9.37 -50.92
N GLY A 298 -36.26 -9.46 -49.63
CA GLY A 298 -34.99 -9.98 -49.13
C GLY A 298 -33.78 -9.08 -49.40
N THR A 299 -33.97 -7.95 -50.09
CA THR A 299 -32.92 -7.01 -50.45
C THR A 299 -32.47 -6.18 -49.26
N VAL A 300 -31.17 -5.96 -49.15
CA VAL A 300 -30.53 -5.12 -48.13
C VAL A 300 -30.16 -3.77 -48.72
N GLY A 301 -30.34 -2.68 -47.98
CA GLY A 301 -29.92 -1.35 -48.40
C GLY A 301 -29.98 -0.32 -47.27
N PHE A 302 -29.55 0.90 -47.57
CA PHE A 302 -29.69 2.04 -46.67
C PHE A 302 -31.16 2.47 -46.56
N VAL A 303 -31.60 2.72 -45.33
CA VAL A 303 -32.96 3.15 -44.99
C VAL A 303 -32.90 4.45 -44.21
N GLN A 304 -33.76 5.42 -44.55
CA GLN A 304 -33.86 6.68 -43.82
C GLN A 304 -34.63 6.50 -42.52
N THR A 305 -34.04 6.91 -41.40
CA THR A 305 -34.63 6.77 -40.06
C THR A 305 -35.96 7.52 -39.91
N ASN A 306 -36.16 8.63 -40.62
CA ASN A 306 -37.38 9.44 -40.56
C ASN A 306 -38.60 8.78 -41.23
N HIS A 307 -38.41 7.75 -42.06
CA HIS A 307 -39.49 7.10 -42.83
C HIS A 307 -39.97 5.80 -42.21
N VAL A 308 -39.50 5.46 -41.01
CA VAL A 308 -39.76 4.15 -40.40
C VAL A 308 -39.96 4.29 -38.90
N ASN A 309 -40.90 3.52 -38.36
CA ASN A 309 -41.15 3.43 -36.91
C ASN A 309 -40.88 2.02 -36.41
N PRO A 310 -40.14 1.82 -35.30
CA PRO A 310 -39.90 0.49 -34.75
C PRO A 310 -41.20 -0.19 -34.29
N GLU A 311 -41.42 -1.46 -34.64
CA GLU A 311 -42.66 -2.21 -34.36
C GLU A 311 -42.60 -3.04 -33.09
N THR A 312 -41.50 -3.77 -32.90
CA THR A 312 -41.32 -4.71 -31.80
C THR A 312 -40.38 -4.10 -30.78
N TYR A 313 -40.96 -3.59 -29.70
CA TYR A 313 -40.24 -3.35 -28.46
C TYR A 313 -40.03 -4.71 -27.79
N GLU A 314 -38.92 -5.37 -28.09
CA GLU A 314 -38.24 -6.04 -26.99
C GLU A 314 -37.43 -4.93 -26.31
N PRO A 315 -37.85 -4.42 -25.14
CA PRO A 315 -36.93 -3.69 -24.29
C PRO A 315 -35.92 -4.72 -23.79
N LEU A 316 -34.95 -5.03 -24.63
CA LEU A 316 -33.72 -5.73 -24.28
C LEU A 316 -33.17 -5.01 -23.04
N GLU A 317 -32.93 -5.75 -21.96
CA GLU A 317 -32.34 -5.23 -20.72
C GLU A 317 -31.22 -4.25 -21.09
N MET A 318 -31.26 -3.02 -20.55
CA MET A 318 -30.47 -1.85 -20.99
C MET A 318 -28.96 -2.12 -21.23
N ASN A 319 -28.42 -3.19 -20.65
CA ASN A 319 -27.06 -3.69 -20.83
C ASN A 319 -26.75 -4.27 -22.21
N SER A 320 -27.75 -4.73 -22.96
CA SER A 320 -27.62 -5.40 -24.27
C SER A 320 -27.91 -4.48 -25.46
N ALA A 321 -28.27 -3.21 -25.20
CA ALA A 321 -28.75 -2.27 -26.21
C ALA A 321 -27.65 -1.48 -26.95
N ILE A 322 -26.47 -1.25 -26.34
CA ILE A 322 -25.40 -0.41 -26.93
C ILE A 322 -24.32 -1.24 -27.63
N LEU A 323 -24.05 -2.44 -27.12
CA LEU A 323 -22.99 -3.34 -27.57
C LEU A 323 -23.52 -4.77 -27.62
N SER A 324 -23.18 -5.50 -28.69
CA SER A 324 -23.43 -6.94 -28.79
C SER A 324 -22.61 -7.71 -27.74
N GLU A 325 -23.10 -8.84 -27.24
CA GLU A 325 -22.32 -9.71 -26.32
C GLU A 325 -20.97 -10.12 -26.94
N GLU A 326 -20.94 -10.31 -28.26
CA GLU A 326 -19.72 -10.60 -29.02
C GLU A 326 -18.75 -9.41 -29.08
N GLU A 327 -19.26 -8.18 -29.13
CA GLU A 327 -18.43 -6.97 -29.06
C GLU A 327 -17.79 -6.84 -27.68
N LYS A 328 -18.54 -7.19 -26.62
CA LYS A 328 -18.04 -7.21 -25.25
C LYS A 328 -16.95 -8.27 -25.09
N SER A 329 -17.17 -9.50 -25.58
CA SER A 329 -16.14 -10.54 -25.52
C SER A 329 -14.88 -10.16 -26.30
N SER A 330 -15.01 -9.55 -27.48
CA SER A 330 -13.84 -9.11 -28.27
C SER A 330 -13.03 -8.00 -27.58
N LEU A 331 -13.70 -7.10 -26.85
CA LEU A 331 -13.05 -6.01 -26.14
C LEU A 331 -12.34 -6.52 -24.86
N LEU A 332 -12.89 -7.56 -24.23
CA LEU A 332 -12.36 -8.13 -22.99
C LEU A 332 -11.22 -9.12 -23.21
N GLN A 333 -10.99 -9.58 -24.44
CA GLN A 333 -9.80 -10.36 -24.82
C GLN A 333 -8.54 -9.49 -24.74
N LEU A 334 -7.93 -9.45 -23.57
CA LEU A 334 -6.68 -8.74 -23.34
C LEU A 334 -5.50 -9.59 -23.83
N PRO A 335 -4.49 -8.99 -24.51
CA PRO A 335 -3.27 -9.68 -24.91
C PRO A 335 -2.49 -10.08 -23.66
N GLY A 336 -2.65 -11.34 -23.22
CA GLY A 336 -1.98 -11.83 -22.01
C GLY A 336 -2.60 -13.05 -21.33
N ASP A 337 -3.77 -13.55 -21.74
CA ASP A 337 -4.35 -14.74 -21.11
C ASP A 337 -3.41 -15.96 -21.18
N GLY A 338 -2.58 -16.08 -22.21
CA GLY A 338 -1.54 -17.11 -22.28
C GLY A 338 -0.38 -16.93 -21.28
N TYR A 339 -0.04 -15.70 -20.88
CA TYR A 339 1.03 -15.40 -19.92
C TYR A 339 0.61 -15.59 -18.47
N TYR A 340 -0.70 -15.53 -18.15
CA TYR A 340 -1.23 -15.69 -16.80
C TYR A 340 -2.04 -16.97 -16.59
N SER A 341 -2.49 -17.65 -17.65
CA SER A 341 -2.93 -19.06 -17.58
C SER A 341 -1.76 -19.98 -17.25
N GLY A 342 -0.58 -19.64 -17.80
CA GLY A 342 0.70 -20.09 -17.30
C GLY A 342 1.17 -19.15 -16.19
N MET A 343 0.41 -19.04 -15.10
CA MET A 343 1.01 -18.62 -13.84
C MET A 343 2.15 -19.60 -13.57
N ASN A 344 3.36 -19.25 -14.03
CA ASN A 344 4.61 -19.73 -13.47
C ASN A 344 4.74 -19.14 -12.06
N LEU A 345 3.72 -19.40 -11.24
CA LEU A 345 3.78 -19.49 -9.80
C LEU A 345 4.49 -20.81 -9.46
N HIS A 346 5.63 -21.06 -10.11
CA HIS A 346 6.73 -21.66 -9.39
C HIS A 346 7.13 -20.61 -8.34
N VAL A 347 6.31 -20.55 -7.29
CA VAL A 347 6.82 -20.47 -5.95
C VAL A 347 7.06 -21.93 -5.58
N GLY A 348 7.92 -22.59 -6.35
CA GLY A 348 8.61 -23.73 -5.84
C GLY A 348 9.18 -23.26 -4.51
N ILE A 349 8.89 -24.04 -3.49
CA ILE A 349 9.88 -24.15 -2.44
C ILE A 349 11.10 -24.62 -3.22
N PRO A 350 12.13 -23.79 -3.45
CA PRO A 350 13.31 -24.32 -4.10
C PRO A 350 13.66 -25.59 -3.33
N PHE A 351 14.11 -26.63 -4.03
CA PHE A 351 14.61 -27.88 -3.46
C PHE A 351 15.76 -27.67 -2.42
N SER A 352 15.95 -26.43 -1.94
CA SER A 352 16.82 -25.88 -0.93
C SER A 352 16.12 -25.40 0.37
N VAL A 353 14.84 -25.72 0.67
CA VAL A 353 14.31 -25.49 2.03
C VAL A 353 14.89 -26.52 3.00
N VAL A 354 16.14 -26.27 3.36
CA VAL A 354 16.86 -26.90 4.45
C VAL A 354 16.87 -25.87 5.57
N CYS A 355 15.96 -26.01 6.52
CA CYS A 355 15.81 -25.00 7.57
C CYS A 355 16.81 -25.21 8.71
N LEU A 356 17.34 -24.10 9.20
CA LEU A 356 18.00 -24.00 10.49
C LEU A 356 16.95 -24.16 11.61
N SER A 357 17.31 -24.79 12.73
CA SER A 357 16.49 -24.92 13.93
C SER A 357 16.30 -23.55 14.61
N LEU A 358 15.37 -22.74 14.08
CA LEU A 358 15.04 -21.40 14.58
C LEU A 358 13.94 -21.49 15.65
N PRO A 359 14.24 -21.32 16.96
CA PRO A 359 13.22 -21.42 17.99
C PRO A 359 12.51 -20.09 18.26
N ASP A 360 13.16 -18.93 18.03
CA ASP A 360 12.68 -17.64 18.58
C ASP A 360 12.70 -16.45 17.59
N VAL A 361 13.01 -16.67 16.31
CA VAL A 361 13.14 -15.55 15.34
C VAL A 361 11.83 -15.20 14.62
N LEU A 362 10.75 -16.00 14.79
CA LEU A 362 9.43 -15.67 14.21
C LEU A 362 8.71 -14.50 14.85
N GLN A 363 9.18 -14.02 16.01
CA GLN A 363 8.80 -12.70 16.50
C GLN A 363 9.54 -11.54 15.79
N GLY A 364 10.63 -11.84 15.07
CA GLY A 364 11.43 -10.88 14.29
C GLY A 364 11.40 -11.09 12.76
N PHE A 365 10.66 -12.08 12.25
CA PHE A 365 10.43 -12.26 10.81
C PHE A 365 9.40 -11.24 10.31
N LYS A 366 9.83 -9.97 10.22
CA LYS A 366 9.44 -9.12 9.10
C LYS A 366 10.49 -9.33 8.02
N ASP A 367 10.05 -9.89 6.89
CA ASP A 367 10.76 -9.97 5.61
C ASP A 367 12.10 -10.75 5.58
N ALA A 368 12.06 -11.96 5.01
CA ALA A 368 13.20 -12.61 4.32
C ALA A 368 12.69 -13.64 3.31
N GLN A 369 13.24 -13.61 2.10
CA GLN A 369 12.81 -14.37 0.92
C GLN A 369 13.75 -15.54 0.64
N LEU A 370 13.22 -16.54 -0.06
CA LEU A 370 13.93 -17.69 -0.60
C LEU A 370 14.03 -17.56 -2.12
N SER A 371 15.18 -17.94 -2.67
CA SER A 371 15.54 -17.87 -4.09
C SER A 371 15.34 -19.19 -4.85
N GLU A 372 14.87 -19.09 -6.11
CA GLU A 372 14.72 -20.21 -7.06
C GLU A 372 15.90 -20.31 -8.07
N PRO A 373 16.08 -21.48 -8.73
CA PRO A 373 17.31 -21.91 -9.37
C PRO A 373 17.38 -21.60 -10.87
N CYS A 374 18.60 -21.51 -11.41
CA CYS A 374 18.85 -21.66 -12.85
C CYS A 374 20.09 -22.56 -13.06
N GLY A 375 19.91 -23.69 -13.76
CA GLY A 375 20.96 -24.39 -14.49
C GLY A 375 20.65 -24.28 -16.00
N LYS A 376 21.57 -24.40 -16.96
CA LYS A 376 22.92 -24.97 -17.00
C LYS A 376 23.79 -24.25 -18.04
N ASP A 377 25.10 -24.40 -17.83
CA ASP A 377 26.30 -24.18 -18.65
C ASP A 377 26.23 -24.01 -20.18
N ALA A 378 27.00 -23.03 -20.68
CA ALA A 378 27.94 -23.24 -21.80
C ALA A 378 29.01 -22.10 -21.91
N THR A 379 30.21 -22.43 -21.44
CA THR A 379 31.55 -22.13 -21.99
C THR A 379 31.84 -20.86 -22.83
N ASN A 380 32.77 -20.07 -22.28
CA ASN A 380 33.97 -19.47 -22.89
C ASN A 380 33.86 -18.52 -24.11
N GLY A 381 34.22 -17.26 -23.86
CA GLY A 381 34.74 -16.34 -24.87
C GLY A 381 35.15 -15.00 -24.27
N LEU A 382 36.46 -14.73 -24.22
CA LEU A 382 37.08 -13.48 -23.78
C LEU A 382 36.61 -12.26 -24.60
N ALA A 383 36.43 -11.09 -23.96
CA ALA A 383 37.23 -9.88 -24.24
C ALA A 383 36.72 -8.65 -23.44
N SER A 384 37.68 -7.80 -23.11
CA SER A 384 37.68 -6.56 -22.32
C SER A 384 36.82 -5.40 -22.85
N PRO A 385 36.51 -4.39 -22.01
CA PRO A 385 35.80 -3.17 -22.39
C PRO A 385 36.78 -2.07 -22.82
N LEU A 386 36.52 -1.36 -23.93
CA LEU A 386 37.07 -0.01 -24.17
C LEU A 386 36.30 0.74 -25.28
N ASP A 387 35.76 1.90 -24.88
CA ASP A 387 35.57 3.18 -25.58
C ASP A 387 35.21 3.27 -27.07
N SER A 388 34.10 3.97 -27.38
CA SER A 388 34.09 5.32 -28.01
C SER A 388 32.91 5.58 -28.98
N GLU A 389 32.28 6.74 -28.74
CA GLU A 389 31.73 7.76 -29.66
C GLU A 389 30.67 7.45 -30.76
N VAL A 390 29.51 8.11 -30.56
CA VAL A 390 28.74 8.97 -31.50
C VAL A 390 28.45 8.46 -32.92
N SER A 391 27.18 8.15 -33.19
CA SER A 391 26.32 8.90 -34.16
C SER A 391 24.98 8.19 -34.41
N SER A 392 23.91 8.98 -34.38
CA SER A 392 22.60 8.68 -34.99
C SER A 392 22.70 8.79 -36.52
N PRO A 393 21.90 8.04 -37.29
CA PRO A 393 20.64 8.63 -37.72
C PRO A 393 19.42 7.68 -37.71
N GLU A 394 18.27 8.34 -37.70
CA GLU A 394 16.91 7.86 -37.82
C GLU A 394 16.72 6.79 -38.92
N SER A 395 16.17 5.64 -38.53
CA SER A 395 15.16 4.91 -39.29
C SER A 395 14.44 3.97 -38.34
N GLU A 396 13.26 4.37 -37.86
CA GLU A 396 12.38 3.52 -37.07
C GLU A 396 11.73 2.51 -38.01
N SER A 397 12.24 1.27 -38.02
CA SER A 397 11.42 0.11 -38.32
C SER A 397 10.65 -0.28 -37.04
N PRO A 398 9.38 -0.71 -37.12
CA PRO A 398 8.69 -1.23 -35.95
C PRO A 398 9.39 -2.53 -35.49
N PRO A 399 9.40 -2.83 -34.19
CA PRO A 399 9.97 -4.07 -33.69
C PRO A 399 9.12 -5.26 -34.16
N ALA A 400 9.78 -6.24 -34.77
CA ALA A 400 9.22 -7.49 -35.31
C ALA A 400 8.71 -8.46 -34.22
N ALA A 401 8.16 -7.95 -33.11
CA ALA A 401 7.69 -8.76 -31.97
C ALA A 401 6.16 -8.75 -31.81
N LEU A 402 5.42 -8.13 -32.75
CA LEU A 402 3.96 -8.04 -32.71
C LEU A 402 3.27 -9.07 -33.65
N GLU A 403 4.01 -9.74 -34.52
CA GLU A 403 3.43 -10.63 -35.55
C GLU A 403 2.91 -11.97 -34.99
N ASP A 404 3.27 -12.36 -33.76
CA ASP A 404 2.95 -13.70 -33.24
C ASP A 404 1.75 -13.78 -32.26
N PHE A 405 1.15 -12.67 -31.83
CA PHE A 405 0.24 -12.70 -30.66
C PHE A 405 -1.21 -12.24 -30.89
N LEU A 406 -1.60 -11.94 -32.14
CA LEU A 406 -3.02 -11.72 -32.51
C LEU A 406 -3.60 -12.86 -33.34
N LEU A 407 -2.88 -13.97 -33.48
CA LEU A 407 -3.47 -15.21 -33.93
C LEU A 407 -4.36 -15.73 -32.79
N GLN A 408 -5.63 -15.36 -32.86
CA GLN A 408 -6.72 -16.19 -32.39
C GLN A 408 -6.36 -17.63 -32.79
N GLU A 409 -6.40 -18.59 -31.86
CA GLU A 409 -6.54 -20.00 -32.21
C GLU A 409 -7.87 -20.12 -32.99
N GLN A 410 -7.82 -19.75 -34.26
CA GLN A 410 -8.84 -20.09 -35.23
C GLN A 410 -8.51 -21.52 -35.61
N ASP A 411 -9.52 -22.39 -35.41
CA ASP A 411 -9.56 -23.74 -35.97
C ASP A 411 -8.80 -23.78 -37.29
N ASP A 412 -7.90 -24.74 -37.46
CA ASP A 412 -7.08 -25.01 -38.66
C ASP A 412 -7.84 -24.70 -39.98
N LEU A 413 -7.85 -23.44 -40.38
CA LEU A 413 -8.38 -22.99 -41.66
C LEU A 413 -7.16 -22.88 -42.56
N ASP A 414 -7.02 -23.86 -43.47
CA ASP A 414 -6.05 -23.81 -44.55
C ASP A 414 -6.35 -22.58 -45.44
N ASP A 415 -5.82 -21.42 -45.04
CA ASP A 415 -6.01 -20.19 -45.80
C ASP A 415 -5.41 -20.32 -47.20
N PRO A 416 -6.13 -19.89 -48.25
CA PRO A 416 -5.69 -20.07 -49.62
C PRO A 416 -4.43 -19.24 -49.90
N LYS A 417 -3.35 -19.92 -50.30
CA LYS A 417 -2.06 -19.30 -50.64
C LYS A 417 -1.89 -19.23 -52.15
N PHE A 418 -1.58 -18.03 -52.67
CA PHE A 418 -1.36 -17.78 -54.09
C PHE A 418 0.11 -17.43 -54.36
N PHE A 419 0.75 -18.22 -55.20
CA PHE A 419 2.11 -17.96 -55.69
C PHE A 419 2.08 -16.86 -56.77
N ILE A 420 2.95 -15.87 -56.63
CA ILE A 420 3.10 -14.79 -57.61
C ILE A 420 4.12 -15.20 -58.68
N ASP A 421 3.63 -15.57 -59.87
CA ASP A 421 4.49 -15.77 -61.03
C ASP A 421 4.78 -14.43 -61.73
N LEU A 422 5.99 -13.90 -61.53
CA LEU A 422 6.43 -12.64 -62.12
C LEU A 422 6.69 -12.73 -63.64
N ASN A 423 6.79 -13.94 -64.20
CA ASN A 423 6.90 -14.14 -65.64
C ASN A 423 5.55 -13.96 -66.33
N ALA A 424 4.43 -13.99 -65.59
CA ALA A 424 3.08 -13.83 -66.10
C ALA A 424 2.78 -12.41 -66.61
N GLY A 425 3.55 -11.39 -66.20
CA GLY A 425 3.41 -10.01 -66.67
C GLY A 425 3.68 -9.82 -68.18
N HIS A 426 4.30 -10.82 -68.82
CA HIS A 426 4.59 -10.85 -70.26
C HIS A 426 3.79 -11.91 -71.02
N MET A 427 2.94 -12.68 -70.35
CA MET A 427 2.16 -13.78 -70.95
C MET A 427 0.75 -13.29 -71.31
N GLU A 428 0.27 -13.63 -72.51
CA GLU A 428 -1.12 -13.38 -72.95
C GLU A 428 -2.12 -14.39 -72.36
N ASP A 429 -1.64 -15.37 -71.58
CA ASP A 429 -2.44 -16.48 -71.06
C ASP A 429 -3.24 -16.09 -69.80
N SER A 430 -4.56 -16.19 -69.89
CA SER A 430 -5.48 -15.91 -68.76
C SER A 430 -5.38 -16.93 -67.62
N GLU A 431 -4.91 -18.15 -67.93
CA GLU A 431 -4.88 -19.29 -67.01
C GLU A 431 -4.04 -19.02 -65.74
N VAL A 432 -3.06 -18.12 -65.81
CA VAL A 432 -2.20 -17.78 -64.67
C VAL A 432 -2.95 -16.97 -63.60
N PHE A 433 -4.00 -16.24 -63.98
CA PHE A 433 -4.79 -15.41 -63.07
C PHE A 433 -6.10 -16.08 -62.65
N ASP A 434 -6.52 -17.17 -63.29
CA ASP A 434 -7.79 -17.84 -62.99
C ASP A 434 -7.94 -18.27 -61.51
N PRO A 435 -6.91 -18.80 -60.81
CA PRO A 435 -7.06 -19.19 -59.40
C PRO A 435 -7.38 -18.01 -58.47
N ILE A 436 -6.69 -16.88 -58.64
CA ILE A 436 -6.94 -15.68 -57.82
C ILE A 436 -8.26 -15.00 -58.21
N LEU A 437 -8.55 -14.92 -59.51
CA LEU A 437 -9.77 -14.29 -60.00
C LEU A 437 -11.01 -15.08 -59.60
N THR A 438 -10.96 -16.41 -59.61
CA THR A 438 -12.08 -17.25 -59.14
C THR A 438 -12.29 -17.13 -57.64
N PHE A 439 -11.22 -17.11 -56.85
CA PHE A 439 -11.30 -16.87 -55.40
C PHE A 439 -11.90 -15.50 -55.07
N LEU A 440 -11.38 -14.43 -55.70
CA LEU A 440 -11.86 -13.07 -55.44
C LEU A 440 -13.24 -12.79 -56.07
N ASN A 441 -13.74 -13.60 -56.98
CA ASN A 441 -15.06 -13.41 -57.61
C ASN A 441 -16.20 -14.12 -56.87
N GLN A 442 -15.97 -14.72 -55.71
CA GLN A 442 -17.04 -15.32 -54.92
C GLN A 442 -18.05 -14.27 -54.46
N ASP A 443 -19.35 -14.56 -54.56
CA ASP A 443 -20.40 -13.62 -54.17
C ASP A 443 -20.46 -13.46 -52.64
N GLY A 444 -20.43 -12.21 -52.18
CA GLY A 444 -20.54 -11.85 -50.75
C GLY A 444 -19.32 -12.16 -49.89
N TYR A 445 -19.43 -11.93 -48.59
CA TYR A 445 -18.34 -12.15 -47.63
C TYR A 445 -18.11 -13.64 -47.32
N VAL A 446 -16.85 -14.06 -47.30
CA VAL A 446 -16.38 -15.40 -46.89
C VAL A 446 -15.28 -15.22 -45.85
N ALA A 447 -15.18 -16.13 -44.87
CA ALA A 447 -14.22 -16.02 -43.76
C ALA A 447 -12.76 -15.82 -44.21
N HIS A 448 -12.34 -16.47 -45.29
CA HIS A 448 -10.99 -16.31 -45.87
C HIS A 448 -10.67 -14.89 -46.38
N PHE A 449 -11.67 -14.02 -46.56
CA PHE A 449 -11.44 -12.62 -46.92
C PHE A 449 -11.04 -11.75 -45.72
N GLN A 450 -11.10 -12.25 -44.49
CA GLN A 450 -10.70 -11.50 -43.30
C GLN A 450 -9.26 -10.96 -43.44
N ASN A 451 -8.32 -11.79 -43.89
CA ASN A 451 -6.91 -11.40 -44.10
C ASN A 451 -6.72 -10.38 -45.22
N LEU A 452 -7.68 -10.24 -46.14
CA LEU A 452 -7.68 -9.21 -47.18
C LEU A 452 -8.15 -7.86 -46.65
N TYR A 453 -8.99 -7.86 -45.61
CA TYR A 453 -9.71 -6.68 -45.12
C TYR A 453 -9.18 -6.15 -43.78
N ASP A 454 -8.41 -6.96 -43.06
CA ASP A 454 -7.83 -6.66 -41.75
C ASP A 454 -6.95 -5.40 -41.73
N ILE A 455 -6.77 -4.77 -40.57
CA ILE A 455 -5.96 -3.54 -40.45
C ILE A 455 -4.44 -3.77 -40.69
N PHE A 456 -3.93 -4.98 -40.45
CA PHE A 456 -2.49 -5.29 -40.45
C PHE A 456 -1.93 -5.68 -41.82
N PHE A 457 -2.75 -5.68 -42.87
CA PHE A 457 -2.34 -6.13 -44.20
C PHE A 457 -1.85 -7.58 -44.18
N SER A 458 -2.51 -8.45 -43.39
CA SER A 458 -2.08 -9.84 -43.18
C SER A 458 -1.98 -10.62 -44.50
N PHE A 459 -2.71 -10.22 -45.54
CA PHE A 459 -2.59 -10.82 -46.87
C PHE A 459 -1.18 -10.78 -47.47
N LEU A 460 -0.34 -9.82 -47.07
CA LEU A 460 1.06 -9.73 -47.50
C LEU A 460 1.90 -10.92 -47.05
N ASN A 461 1.55 -11.52 -45.90
CA ASN A 461 2.31 -12.60 -45.28
C ASN A 461 1.58 -13.96 -45.41
N SER A 462 0.24 -13.96 -45.43
CA SER A 462 -0.58 -15.17 -45.38
C SER A 462 -1.11 -15.61 -46.75
N THR A 463 -1.58 -14.69 -47.58
CA THR A 463 -2.36 -14.99 -48.80
C THR A 463 -1.50 -15.00 -50.05
N PHE A 464 -0.48 -14.14 -50.12
CA PHE A 464 0.42 -14.02 -51.28
C PHE A 464 1.85 -14.41 -50.91
N TYR A 465 2.54 -15.16 -51.77
CA TYR A 465 3.94 -15.51 -51.56
C TYR A 465 4.70 -15.62 -52.90
N GLY A 466 6.03 -15.56 -52.86
CA GLY A 466 6.87 -15.65 -54.06
C GLY A 466 7.29 -14.30 -54.69
N PHE A 467 6.99 -13.18 -54.04
CA PHE A 467 7.52 -11.86 -54.41
C PHE A 467 8.66 -11.44 -53.48
N SER A 468 9.61 -10.68 -54.02
CA SER A 468 10.75 -10.12 -53.27
C SER A 468 10.47 -8.71 -52.76
N ASN A 469 9.68 -7.94 -53.53
CA ASN A 469 9.34 -6.54 -53.23
C ASN A 469 7.84 -6.31 -53.40
N GLU A 470 7.24 -5.42 -52.59
CA GLU A 470 5.81 -5.08 -52.71
C GLU A 470 5.43 -4.51 -54.09
N ASP A 471 6.37 -3.91 -54.83
CA ASP A 471 6.12 -3.41 -56.19
C ASP A 471 5.76 -4.53 -57.18
N GLU A 472 6.33 -5.72 -56.98
CA GLU A 472 6.05 -6.90 -57.78
C GLU A 472 4.61 -7.39 -57.55
N LEU A 473 4.16 -7.38 -56.29
CA LEU A 473 2.77 -7.66 -55.93
C LEU A 473 1.82 -6.61 -56.50
N VAL A 474 2.15 -5.32 -56.42
CA VAL A 474 1.31 -4.25 -57.01
C VAL A 474 1.14 -4.46 -58.51
N LEU A 475 2.21 -4.77 -59.23
CA LEU A 475 2.16 -5.05 -60.66
C LEU A 475 1.26 -6.26 -60.98
N TYR A 476 1.42 -7.35 -60.23
CA TYR A 476 0.59 -8.56 -60.38
C TYR A 476 -0.90 -8.29 -60.10
N LEU A 477 -1.23 -7.48 -59.10
CA LEU A 477 -2.61 -7.10 -58.79
C LEU A 477 -3.19 -6.13 -59.85
N GLU A 478 -2.37 -5.24 -60.42
CA GLU A 478 -2.79 -4.35 -61.52
C GLU A 478 -3.10 -5.13 -62.80
N THR A 479 -2.28 -6.12 -63.17
CA THR A 479 -2.55 -7.01 -64.31
C THR A 479 -3.79 -7.87 -64.06
N SER A 480 -3.92 -8.45 -62.86
CA SER A 480 -5.11 -9.19 -62.42
C SER A 480 -6.38 -8.33 -62.52
N ARG A 481 -6.33 -7.06 -62.07
CA ARG A 481 -7.46 -6.12 -62.13
C ARG A 481 -7.90 -5.87 -63.57
N ASN A 482 -6.96 -5.72 -64.49
CA ASN A 482 -7.26 -5.51 -65.91
C ASN A 482 -7.92 -6.75 -66.53
N TRP A 483 -7.49 -7.96 -66.16
CA TRP A 483 -8.12 -9.21 -66.59
C TRP A 483 -9.52 -9.38 -66.01
N ALA A 484 -9.72 -9.14 -64.71
CA ALA A 484 -11.04 -9.17 -64.08
C ALA A 484 -12.04 -8.25 -64.81
N LYS A 485 -11.57 -7.05 -65.18
CA LYS A 485 -12.37 -6.06 -65.92
C LYS A 485 -12.71 -6.51 -67.34
N LYS A 486 -11.76 -7.13 -68.06
CA LYS A 486 -11.98 -7.69 -69.41
C LYS A 486 -12.91 -8.90 -69.41
N SER A 487 -12.79 -9.75 -68.39
CA SER A 487 -13.57 -10.99 -68.23
C SER A 487 -14.93 -10.77 -67.54
N HIS A 488 -15.31 -9.51 -67.27
CA HIS A 488 -16.56 -9.14 -66.60
C HIS A 488 -16.78 -9.81 -65.22
N LEU A 489 -15.69 -10.07 -64.48
CA LEU A 489 -15.71 -10.60 -63.12
C LEU A 489 -15.84 -9.44 -62.11
N ALA A 490 -17.08 -9.05 -61.80
CA ALA A 490 -17.38 -7.85 -61.03
C ALA A 490 -16.76 -7.86 -59.62
N TRP A 491 -16.94 -8.93 -58.84
CA TRP A 491 -16.43 -9.01 -57.47
C TRP A 491 -14.91 -9.05 -57.41
N ALA A 492 -14.27 -9.80 -58.31
CA ALA A 492 -12.81 -9.80 -58.41
C ALA A 492 -12.28 -8.40 -58.76
N HIS A 493 -12.93 -7.70 -59.69
CA HIS A 493 -12.55 -6.33 -60.05
C HIS A 493 -12.63 -5.37 -58.85
N ILE A 494 -13.74 -5.40 -58.10
CA ILE A 494 -13.96 -4.56 -56.91
C ILE A 494 -12.90 -4.85 -55.83
N ARG A 495 -12.68 -6.12 -55.49
CA ARG A 495 -11.72 -6.52 -54.44
C ARG A 495 -10.28 -6.20 -54.81
N LEU A 496 -9.90 -6.38 -56.09
CA LEU A 496 -8.57 -6.00 -56.58
C LEU A 496 -8.37 -4.48 -56.54
N CYS A 497 -9.37 -3.69 -56.96
CA CYS A 497 -9.33 -2.23 -56.79
C CYS A 497 -9.18 -1.83 -55.31
N PHE A 498 -9.89 -2.49 -54.40
CA PHE A 498 -9.75 -2.25 -52.97
C PHE A 498 -8.34 -2.55 -52.46
N LEU A 499 -7.77 -3.73 -52.76
CA LEU A 499 -6.41 -4.11 -52.35
C LEU A 499 -5.35 -3.14 -52.90
N LEU A 500 -5.44 -2.75 -54.17
CA LEU A 500 -4.56 -1.74 -54.77
C LEU A 500 -4.70 -0.37 -54.10
N GLY A 501 -5.94 0.02 -53.77
CA GLY A 501 -6.23 1.22 -52.99
C GLY A 501 -5.58 1.19 -51.62
N ARG A 502 -5.66 0.06 -50.90
CA ARG A 502 -5.01 -0.15 -49.60
C ARG A 502 -3.49 -0.04 -49.68
N LEU A 503 -2.85 -0.68 -50.65
CA LEU A 503 -1.39 -0.57 -50.86
C LEU A 503 -0.98 0.87 -51.19
N CYS A 504 -1.80 1.61 -51.94
CA CYS A 504 -1.57 3.04 -52.18
C CYS A 504 -1.67 3.86 -50.89
N VAL A 505 -2.63 3.55 -50.01
CA VAL A 505 -2.74 4.19 -48.68
C VAL A 505 -1.52 3.89 -47.81
N LYS A 506 -1.06 2.63 -47.76
CA LYS A 506 0.16 2.23 -47.03
C LYS A 506 1.38 3.04 -47.46
N ARG A 507 1.47 3.36 -48.76
CA ARG A 507 2.53 4.18 -49.37
C ARG A 507 2.23 5.69 -49.37
N VAL A 508 1.20 6.14 -48.65
CA VAL A 508 0.77 7.56 -48.53
C VAL A 508 0.37 8.19 -49.88
N LYS A 509 0.10 7.41 -50.93
CA LYS A 509 -0.35 7.87 -52.26
C LYS A 509 -1.87 8.07 -52.29
N LEU A 510 -2.38 9.00 -51.51
CA LEU A 510 -3.83 9.20 -51.27
C LEU A 510 -4.64 9.52 -52.55
N SER A 511 -4.06 10.25 -53.51
CA SER A 511 -4.74 10.57 -54.78
C SER A 511 -4.95 9.33 -55.64
N GLN A 512 -3.97 8.42 -55.68
CA GLN A 512 -4.07 7.16 -56.43
C GLN A 512 -5.03 6.20 -55.73
N ALA A 513 -4.95 6.10 -54.40
CA ALA A 513 -5.87 5.31 -53.60
C ALA A 513 -7.33 5.73 -53.83
N ARG A 514 -7.60 7.04 -53.87
CA ARG A 514 -8.93 7.60 -54.17
C ARG A 514 -9.46 7.09 -55.50
N VAL A 515 -8.63 7.07 -56.55
CA VAL A 515 -9.05 6.62 -57.89
C VAL A 515 -9.46 5.16 -57.84
N TYR A 516 -8.66 4.30 -57.20
CA TYR A 516 -8.99 2.88 -57.07
C TYR A 516 -10.26 2.63 -56.24
N PHE A 517 -10.45 3.34 -55.14
CA PHE A 517 -11.67 3.21 -54.33
C PHE A 517 -12.91 3.77 -55.04
N GLU A 518 -12.81 4.90 -55.76
CA GLU A 518 -13.90 5.43 -56.58
C GLU A 518 -14.28 4.46 -57.72
N GLU A 519 -13.29 3.80 -58.34
CA GLU A 519 -13.56 2.77 -59.36
C GLU A 519 -14.28 1.56 -58.76
N ALA A 520 -13.83 1.07 -57.60
CA ALA A 520 -14.49 -0.03 -56.89
C ALA A 520 -15.95 0.31 -56.57
N MET A 521 -16.22 1.52 -56.06
CA MET A 521 -17.58 1.98 -55.74
C MET A 521 -18.47 2.13 -56.98
N ASN A 522 -17.91 2.52 -58.12
CA ASN A 522 -18.68 2.66 -59.36
C ASN A 522 -19.00 1.32 -60.04
N ALA A 523 -18.21 0.27 -59.78
CA ALA A 523 -18.43 -1.08 -60.31
C ALA A 523 -19.40 -1.92 -59.46
N MET A 524 -19.90 -1.37 -58.35
CA MET A 524 -20.68 -2.08 -57.35
C MET A 524 -22.18 -2.00 -57.66
N ASP A 525 -22.71 -3.01 -58.36
CA ASP A 525 -24.13 -3.02 -58.78
C ASP A 525 -25.08 -3.76 -57.79
N LYS A 526 -24.54 -4.58 -56.87
CA LYS A 526 -25.29 -5.38 -55.87
C LYS A 526 -24.67 -5.32 -54.46
N GLY A 527 -24.09 -4.17 -54.08
CA GLY A 527 -23.01 -4.05 -53.09
C GLY A 527 -23.23 -4.46 -51.62
N PHE A 528 -24.40 -4.93 -51.21
CA PHE A 528 -24.66 -5.28 -49.80
C PHE A 528 -24.36 -6.75 -49.45
N ASP A 529 -23.97 -7.59 -50.42
CA ASP A 529 -23.62 -8.98 -50.17
C ASP A 529 -22.30 -9.13 -49.38
N ASP A 530 -21.43 -8.10 -49.40
CA ASP A 530 -20.16 -8.02 -48.65
C ASP A 530 -20.09 -6.71 -47.85
N LEU A 531 -20.76 -6.70 -46.70
CA LEU A 531 -20.87 -5.52 -45.82
C LEU A 531 -19.52 -5.04 -45.27
N THR A 532 -18.56 -5.94 -45.05
CA THR A 532 -17.25 -5.59 -44.50
C THR A 532 -16.41 -4.83 -45.54
N LEU A 533 -16.41 -5.29 -46.80
CA LEU A 533 -15.80 -4.57 -47.91
C LEU A 533 -16.47 -3.22 -48.16
N LEU A 534 -17.81 -3.17 -48.12
CA LEU A 534 -18.57 -1.92 -48.29
C LEU A 534 -18.22 -0.90 -47.20
N ALA A 535 -18.19 -1.33 -45.94
CA ALA A 535 -17.79 -0.48 -44.81
C ALA A 535 -16.36 0.04 -44.98
N ALA A 536 -15.42 -0.83 -45.36
CA ALA A 536 -14.03 -0.47 -45.62
C ALA A 536 -13.86 0.52 -46.77
N LEU A 537 -14.60 0.35 -47.88
CA LEU A 537 -14.55 1.28 -49.01
C LEU A 537 -15.08 2.66 -48.62
N HIS A 538 -16.25 2.72 -47.98
CA HIS A 538 -16.85 3.97 -47.52
C HIS A 538 -15.95 4.70 -46.50
N SER A 539 -15.43 3.99 -45.52
CA SER A 539 -14.59 4.56 -44.44
C SER A 539 -13.29 5.14 -45.00
N ASN A 540 -12.57 4.39 -45.84
CA ASN A 540 -11.31 4.84 -46.45
C ASN A 540 -11.51 6.03 -47.40
N LEU A 541 -12.55 5.98 -48.23
CA LEU A 541 -12.82 7.02 -49.23
C LEU A 541 -13.28 8.33 -48.55
N VAL A 542 -14.15 8.24 -47.53
CA VAL A 542 -14.53 9.40 -46.70
C VAL A 542 -13.33 10.00 -45.97
N ALA A 543 -12.46 9.17 -45.38
CA ALA A 543 -11.26 9.66 -44.71
C ALA A 543 -10.31 10.38 -45.69
N ILE A 544 -10.14 9.87 -46.91
CA ILE A 544 -9.36 10.55 -47.96
C ILE A 544 -10.02 11.88 -48.35
N TYR A 545 -11.35 11.93 -48.49
CA TYR A 545 -12.07 13.18 -48.78
C TYR A 545 -11.93 14.22 -47.67
N MET A 546 -11.92 13.80 -46.40
CA MET A 546 -11.64 14.69 -45.27
C MET A 546 -10.20 15.23 -45.33
N LYS A 547 -9.20 14.37 -45.56
CA LYS A 547 -7.79 14.78 -45.70
C LYS A 547 -7.55 15.71 -46.90
N GLN A 548 -8.27 15.50 -48.01
CA GLN A 548 -8.18 16.32 -49.23
C GLN A 548 -9.15 17.53 -49.26
N LYS A 549 -9.96 17.75 -48.21
CA LYS A 549 -10.94 18.85 -48.09
C LYS A 549 -12.01 18.92 -49.20
N MET A 550 -12.45 17.77 -49.71
CA MET A 550 -13.41 17.66 -50.83
C MET A 550 -14.88 17.74 -50.39
N LYS A 551 -15.34 18.92 -49.98
CA LYS A 551 -16.67 19.12 -49.34
C LYS A 551 -17.88 18.58 -50.12
N HIS A 552 -17.93 18.79 -51.44
CA HIS A 552 -19.10 18.40 -52.26
C HIS A 552 -19.31 16.89 -52.39
N LYS A 553 -18.21 16.11 -52.42
CA LYS A 553 -18.28 14.65 -52.47
C LYS A 553 -18.40 14.02 -51.08
N LEU A 554 -17.92 14.73 -50.05
CA LEU A 554 -17.96 14.27 -48.66
C LEU A 554 -19.39 14.18 -48.12
N SER A 555 -20.25 15.19 -48.34
CA SER A 555 -21.55 15.26 -47.67
C SER A 555 -22.51 14.08 -47.90
N PRO A 556 -22.71 13.54 -49.12
CA PRO A 556 -23.62 12.41 -49.31
C PRO A 556 -23.04 11.08 -48.82
N MET A 557 -21.71 10.92 -48.82
CA MET A 557 -21.07 9.67 -48.40
C MET A 557 -20.79 9.60 -46.90
N LEU A 558 -20.60 10.74 -46.24
CA LEU A 558 -20.23 10.80 -44.82
C LEU A 558 -21.28 10.12 -43.94
N GLU A 559 -22.57 10.42 -44.12
CA GLU A 559 -23.64 9.83 -43.30
C GLU A 559 -23.78 8.32 -43.51
N LYS A 560 -23.64 7.85 -44.75
CA LYS A 560 -23.67 6.42 -45.09
C LYS A 560 -22.47 5.69 -44.47
N ALA A 561 -21.28 6.29 -44.51
CA ALA A 561 -20.10 5.75 -43.84
C ALA A 561 -20.26 5.72 -42.32
N VAL A 562 -20.82 6.77 -41.71
CA VAL A 562 -21.12 6.80 -40.27
C VAL A 562 -22.13 5.71 -39.90
N ALA A 563 -23.17 5.50 -40.70
CA ALA A 563 -24.13 4.42 -40.48
C ALA A 563 -23.46 3.04 -40.54
N LEU A 564 -22.61 2.78 -41.54
CA LEU A 564 -21.85 1.52 -41.65
C LEU A 564 -20.93 1.30 -40.44
N LEU A 565 -20.18 2.31 -40.01
CA LEU A 565 -19.23 2.20 -38.90
C LEU A 565 -19.91 2.04 -37.53
N VAL A 566 -20.94 2.84 -37.27
CA VAL A 566 -21.52 2.99 -35.94
C VAL A 566 -22.65 1.98 -35.71
N CYS A 567 -23.43 1.62 -36.73
CA CYS A 567 -24.58 0.74 -36.61
C CYS A 567 -24.25 -0.75 -36.75
N LEU A 568 -23.06 -1.13 -37.25
CA LEU A 568 -22.68 -2.54 -37.38
C LEU A 568 -21.97 -3.05 -36.11
N PRO A 569 -22.43 -4.15 -35.48
CA PRO A 569 -21.80 -4.71 -34.28
C PRO A 569 -20.46 -5.40 -34.57
N ARG A 570 -20.25 -5.95 -35.77
CA ARG A 570 -19.00 -6.64 -36.14
C ARG A 570 -18.18 -5.86 -37.15
N HIS A 571 -18.17 -4.53 -37.04
CA HIS A 571 -17.31 -3.74 -37.93
C HIS A 571 -15.87 -4.21 -37.73
N CYS A 572 -15.14 -4.55 -38.79
CA CYS A 572 -13.72 -4.87 -38.74
C CYS A 572 -12.96 -3.66 -39.27
N PHE A 573 -12.01 -3.13 -38.49
CA PHE A 573 -11.24 -1.98 -38.96
C PHE A 573 -10.34 -2.39 -40.10
N SER A 574 -10.40 -1.66 -41.22
CA SER A 574 -9.63 -1.95 -42.42
C SER A 574 -8.40 -1.05 -42.59
N SER A 575 -8.41 0.10 -41.90
CA SER A 575 -7.32 1.06 -41.93
C SER A 575 -7.31 1.98 -40.71
N GLU A 576 -6.13 2.53 -40.41
CA GLU A 576 -5.97 3.60 -39.42
C GLU A 576 -6.74 4.88 -39.81
N ASN A 577 -7.03 5.09 -41.09
CA ASN A 577 -7.72 6.30 -41.56
C ASN A 577 -9.16 6.40 -41.05
N GLU A 578 -9.78 5.28 -40.66
CA GLU A 578 -11.12 5.25 -40.08
C GLU A 578 -11.21 6.08 -38.79
N LEU A 579 -10.07 6.29 -38.11
CA LEU A 579 -9.93 7.15 -36.94
C LEU A 579 -10.46 8.57 -37.17
N GLU A 580 -10.26 9.12 -38.38
CA GLU A 580 -10.76 10.46 -38.73
C GLU A 580 -12.29 10.51 -38.73
N VAL A 581 -12.94 9.43 -39.19
CA VAL A 581 -14.40 9.34 -39.25
C VAL A 581 -14.98 9.16 -37.85
N VAL A 582 -14.39 8.30 -37.02
CA VAL A 582 -14.87 8.08 -35.64
C VAL A 582 -14.66 9.34 -34.78
N LYS A 583 -13.53 10.05 -34.93
CA LYS A 583 -13.31 11.36 -34.28
C LYS A 583 -14.35 12.39 -34.70
N TYR A 584 -14.76 12.40 -35.97
CA TYR A 584 -15.84 13.25 -36.44
C TYR A 584 -17.18 12.92 -35.75
N VAL A 585 -17.53 11.63 -35.65
CA VAL A 585 -18.75 11.18 -34.95
C VAL A 585 -18.74 11.62 -33.49
N LEU A 586 -17.63 11.43 -32.76
CA LEU A 586 -17.52 11.86 -31.37
C LEU A 586 -17.69 13.39 -31.23
N ARG A 587 -17.11 14.16 -32.15
CA ARG A 587 -17.24 15.62 -32.16
C ARG A 587 -18.70 16.05 -32.34
N GLU A 588 -19.42 15.47 -33.30
CA GLU A 588 -20.85 15.74 -33.52
C GLU A 588 -21.71 15.26 -32.34
N ALA A 589 -21.36 14.15 -31.71
CA ALA A 589 -22.06 13.69 -30.51
C ALA A 589 -21.96 14.73 -29.38
N ILE A 590 -20.77 15.32 -29.16
CA ILE A 590 -20.53 16.39 -28.17
C ILE A 590 -21.27 17.68 -28.54
N THR A 591 -21.36 18.04 -29.83
CA THR A 591 -22.04 19.28 -30.28
C THR A 591 -23.55 19.16 -30.06
N VAL A 592 -24.12 18.02 -30.40
CA VAL A 592 -25.56 17.74 -30.31
C VAL A 592 -25.97 17.33 -28.88
N SER A 593 -25.01 16.94 -28.04
CA SER A 593 -25.22 16.33 -26.71
C SER A 593 -25.93 14.97 -26.77
N ASN A 594 -25.54 14.12 -27.73
CA ASN A 594 -26.05 12.76 -27.85
C ASN A 594 -25.10 11.78 -27.14
N THR A 595 -25.45 11.41 -25.90
CA THR A 595 -24.62 10.53 -25.06
C THR A 595 -24.51 9.11 -25.61
N VAL A 596 -25.52 8.63 -26.33
CA VAL A 596 -25.54 7.28 -26.92
C VAL A 596 -24.50 7.17 -28.03
N LEU A 597 -24.45 8.16 -28.93
CA LEU A 597 -23.41 8.25 -29.96
C LEU A 597 -22.03 8.51 -29.35
N GLU A 598 -21.96 9.24 -28.23
CA GLU A 598 -20.70 9.46 -27.50
C GLU A 598 -20.13 8.13 -26.99
N VAL A 599 -20.94 7.30 -26.32
CA VAL A 599 -20.54 5.97 -25.82
C VAL A 599 -20.07 5.08 -26.98
N ARG A 600 -20.84 5.01 -28.07
CA ARG A 600 -20.50 4.16 -29.22
C ARG A 600 -19.22 4.62 -29.92
N ALA A 601 -19.02 5.93 -30.08
CA ALA A 601 -17.79 6.47 -30.66
C ALA A 601 -16.58 6.25 -29.76
N CYS A 602 -16.71 6.44 -28.44
CA CYS A 602 -15.65 6.11 -27.48
C CYS A 602 -15.27 4.62 -27.52
N PHE A 603 -16.26 3.72 -27.58
CA PHE A 603 -16.01 2.28 -27.73
C PHE A 603 -15.21 1.95 -29.00
N LEU A 604 -15.62 2.47 -30.16
CA LEU A 604 -14.92 2.24 -31.42
C LEU A 604 -13.49 2.81 -31.40
N LEU A 605 -13.29 3.98 -30.78
CA LEU A 605 -11.95 4.56 -30.60
C LEU A 605 -11.07 3.69 -29.71
N VAL A 606 -11.60 3.20 -28.58
CA VAL A 606 -10.86 2.32 -27.67
C VAL A 606 -10.42 1.06 -28.42
N ARG A 607 -11.33 0.40 -29.15
CA ARG A 607 -11.00 -0.82 -29.90
C ARG A 607 -9.97 -0.57 -31.00
N LEU A 608 -10.15 0.48 -31.80
CA LEU A 608 -9.21 0.84 -32.86
C LEU A 608 -7.81 1.17 -32.32
N PHE A 609 -7.71 1.94 -31.22
CA PHE A 609 -6.42 2.27 -30.64
C PHE A 609 -5.73 1.06 -29.98
N LEU A 610 -6.49 0.13 -29.40
CA LEU A 610 -5.96 -1.14 -28.87
C LEU A 610 -5.42 -2.03 -29.99
N GLU A 611 -6.16 -2.18 -31.10
CA GLU A 611 -5.71 -2.92 -32.29
C GLU A 611 -4.43 -2.28 -32.88
N LEU A 612 -4.32 -0.95 -32.88
CA LEU A 612 -3.12 -0.24 -33.34
C LEU A 612 -1.95 -0.25 -32.34
N GLY A 613 -2.11 -0.79 -31.13
CA GLY A 613 -1.09 -0.79 -30.07
C GLY A 613 -0.78 0.59 -29.47
N LYS A 614 -1.64 1.60 -29.67
CA LYS A 614 -1.42 2.99 -29.21
C LYS A 614 -1.97 3.21 -27.80
N TYR A 615 -1.46 2.49 -26.81
CA TYR A 615 -1.98 2.47 -25.43
C TYR A 615 -2.10 3.84 -24.77
N ASP A 616 -1.20 4.78 -25.08
CA ASP A 616 -1.23 6.12 -24.49
C ASP A 616 -2.45 6.95 -24.90
N GLU A 617 -2.89 6.79 -26.15
CA GLU A 617 -4.05 7.50 -26.72
C GLU A 617 -5.38 6.85 -26.32
N VAL A 618 -5.40 5.54 -26.02
CA VAL A 618 -6.62 4.81 -25.61
C VAL A 618 -7.19 5.36 -24.28
N LEU A 619 -6.30 5.65 -23.33
CA LEU A 619 -6.67 5.82 -21.92
C LEU A 619 -7.77 6.88 -21.69
N PRO A 620 -7.70 8.11 -22.23
CA PRO A 620 -8.77 9.10 -22.08
C PRO A 620 -10.15 8.64 -22.57
N PHE A 621 -10.19 7.87 -23.65
CA PHE A 621 -11.44 7.37 -24.22
C PHE A 621 -12.00 6.21 -23.40
N ALA A 622 -11.14 5.33 -22.87
CA ALA A 622 -11.54 4.26 -21.96
C ALA A 622 -12.06 4.81 -20.61
N GLU A 623 -11.37 5.81 -20.04
CA GLU A 623 -11.80 6.48 -18.81
C GLU A 623 -13.17 7.17 -19.02
N ARG A 624 -13.34 7.83 -20.18
CA ARG A 624 -14.61 8.45 -20.53
C ARG A 624 -15.73 7.43 -20.72
N LEU A 625 -15.43 6.32 -21.39
CA LEU A 625 -16.40 5.24 -21.60
C LEU A 625 -16.88 4.67 -20.26
N GLN A 626 -15.96 4.40 -19.31
CA GLN A 626 -16.32 3.92 -17.98
C GLN A 626 -17.14 4.96 -17.19
N PHE A 627 -16.77 6.24 -17.26
CA PHE A 627 -17.53 7.32 -16.62
C PHE A 627 -18.96 7.43 -17.17
N LEU A 628 -19.12 7.31 -18.49
CA LEU A 628 -20.45 7.31 -19.13
C LEU A 628 -21.26 6.08 -18.72
N SER A 629 -20.63 4.90 -18.65
CA SER A 629 -21.31 3.68 -18.16
C SER A 629 -21.84 3.87 -16.74
N ILE A 630 -21.03 4.33 -15.79
CA ILE A 630 -21.46 4.52 -14.39
C ILE A 630 -22.60 5.53 -14.28
N SER A 631 -22.51 6.65 -15.00
CA SER A 631 -23.52 7.71 -14.96
C SER A 631 -24.84 7.33 -15.66
N PHE A 632 -24.80 6.44 -16.65
CA PHE A 632 -25.96 6.02 -17.43
C PHE A 632 -26.76 4.90 -16.75
N PHE A 633 -26.08 3.95 -16.08
CA PHE A 633 -26.72 2.75 -15.49
C PHE A 633 -27.15 2.89 -14.01
N CYS A 634 -26.97 4.07 -13.39
CA CYS A 634 -27.30 4.34 -11.98
C CYS A 634 -28.80 4.25 -11.64
N HIS A 635 -29.70 4.08 -12.62
CA HIS A 635 -31.14 4.05 -12.40
C HIS A 635 -31.78 2.65 -12.30
N ASP A 636 -31.09 1.56 -12.69
CA ASP A 636 -31.67 0.21 -12.70
C ASP A 636 -30.84 -0.78 -11.86
N SER A 637 -31.40 -1.23 -10.73
CA SER A 637 -30.71 -1.99 -9.68
C SER A 637 -30.42 -3.47 -9.99
N THR A 638 -30.54 -3.92 -11.23
CA THR A 638 -30.35 -5.33 -11.63
C THR A 638 -29.38 -5.51 -12.80
N ALA A 639 -28.76 -4.44 -13.27
CA ALA A 639 -27.94 -4.43 -14.47
C ALA A 639 -26.44 -4.60 -14.19
N THR A 640 -25.84 -5.69 -14.68
CA THR A 640 -24.38 -5.87 -14.81
C THR A 640 -23.79 -4.78 -15.72
N SER A 641 -23.03 -3.85 -15.14
CA SER A 641 -22.40 -2.74 -15.85
C SER A 641 -21.42 -3.20 -16.94
N MET A 642 -21.23 -2.36 -17.97
CA MET A 642 -20.11 -2.47 -18.89
C MET A 642 -18.79 -2.36 -18.12
N ASP A 643 -18.12 -3.48 -17.86
CA ASP A 643 -16.84 -3.50 -17.14
C ASP A 643 -15.67 -3.21 -18.09
N VAL A 644 -15.42 -1.92 -18.35
CA VAL A 644 -14.19 -1.44 -19.02
C VAL A 644 -13.01 -1.42 -18.03
N VAL A 645 -13.27 -1.67 -16.75
CA VAL A 645 -12.31 -1.69 -15.66
C VAL A 645 -11.08 -2.57 -15.93
N PRO A 646 -11.18 -3.78 -16.52
CA PRO A 646 -9.99 -4.59 -16.78
C PRO A 646 -9.06 -3.97 -17.82
N ILE A 647 -9.62 -3.33 -18.84
CA ILE A 647 -8.85 -2.61 -19.86
C ILE A 647 -8.15 -1.42 -19.23
N LEU A 648 -8.85 -0.66 -18.38
CA LEU A 648 -8.24 0.42 -17.61
C LEU A 648 -7.10 -0.10 -16.73
N THR A 649 -7.31 -1.22 -16.04
CA THR A 649 -6.29 -1.87 -15.19
C THR A 649 -5.03 -2.21 -16.02
N TYR A 650 -5.22 -2.82 -17.19
CA TYR A 650 -4.14 -3.15 -18.12
C TYR A 650 -3.43 -1.89 -18.66
N LEU A 651 -4.17 -0.85 -19.04
CA LEU A 651 -3.60 0.40 -19.54
C LEU A 651 -2.81 1.14 -18.45
N TYR A 652 -3.27 1.13 -17.20
CA TYR A 652 -2.52 1.72 -16.07
C TYR A 652 -1.23 0.95 -15.77
N ASP A 653 -1.22 -0.37 -15.91
CA ASP A 653 0.00 -1.18 -15.76
C ASP A 653 1.02 -0.82 -16.83
N LYS A 654 0.60 -0.67 -18.10
CA LYS A 654 1.47 -0.21 -19.19
C LYS A 654 2.02 1.20 -18.98
N LYS A 655 1.28 2.09 -18.30
CA LYS A 655 1.75 3.43 -17.93
C LYS A 655 2.59 3.49 -16.65
N TYR A 656 2.87 2.34 -16.02
CA TYR A 656 3.59 2.27 -14.75
C TYR A 656 2.95 3.10 -13.63
N LEU A 657 1.61 3.05 -13.52
CA LEU A 657 0.82 3.72 -12.48
C LEU A 657 0.28 2.68 -11.46
N PRO A 658 1.12 2.18 -10.53
CA PRO A 658 0.78 1.05 -9.68
C PRO A 658 -0.38 1.32 -8.70
N ARG A 659 -0.56 2.55 -8.20
CA ARG A 659 -1.70 2.86 -7.30
C ARG A 659 -3.02 2.80 -8.08
N MET A 660 -3.00 3.28 -9.32
CA MET A 660 -4.16 3.21 -10.21
C MET A 660 -4.51 1.78 -10.60
N VAL A 661 -3.51 0.93 -10.87
CA VAL A 661 -3.73 -0.51 -11.11
C VAL A 661 -4.42 -1.17 -9.92
N LEU A 662 -3.94 -0.93 -8.70
CA LEU A 662 -4.56 -1.53 -7.52
C LEU A 662 -5.96 -0.98 -7.24
N ALA A 663 -6.19 0.32 -7.45
CA ALA A 663 -7.50 0.94 -7.28
C ALA A 663 -8.52 0.40 -8.30
N SER A 664 -8.12 0.26 -9.56
CA SER A 664 -8.98 -0.35 -10.59
C SER A 664 -9.21 -1.84 -10.35
N ALA A 665 -8.20 -2.60 -9.92
CA ALA A 665 -8.34 -4.01 -9.54
C ALA A 665 -9.29 -4.22 -8.34
N ARG A 666 -9.33 -3.27 -7.40
CA ARG A 666 -10.25 -3.30 -6.24
C ARG A 666 -11.72 -3.18 -6.66
N LEU A 667 -12.00 -2.38 -7.68
CA LEU A 667 -13.37 -2.11 -8.19
C LEU A 667 -13.82 -3.08 -9.29
N PHE A 668 -12.89 -3.84 -9.87
CA PHE A 668 -13.21 -4.84 -10.87
C PHE A 668 -14.13 -5.93 -10.27
N ALA A 669 -15.17 -6.36 -10.98
CA ALA A 669 -15.97 -7.54 -10.64
C ALA A 669 -15.82 -8.58 -11.76
N PRO A 670 -15.46 -9.84 -11.48
CA PRO A 670 -15.29 -10.84 -12.52
C PRO A 670 -16.66 -11.18 -13.13
N SER A 671 -16.75 -11.23 -14.46
CA SER A 671 -17.98 -11.59 -15.18
C SER A 671 -17.90 -13.01 -15.75
N ASP A 672 -19.03 -13.71 -15.83
CA ASP A 672 -19.13 -15.07 -16.42
C ASP A 672 -18.97 -15.11 -17.96
N ILE A 673 -18.65 -13.99 -18.60
CA ILE A 673 -18.48 -13.89 -20.06
C ILE A 673 -17.20 -14.62 -20.50
N LYS A 674 -17.32 -15.47 -21.51
CA LYS A 674 -16.17 -16.21 -22.09
C LYS A 674 -15.12 -15.24 -22.63
N GLY A 675 -13.87 -15.36 -22.14
CA GLY A 675 -12.75 -14.48 -22.49
C GLY A 675 -12.63 -13.21 -21.63
N ALA A 676 -13.47 -13.06 -20.60
CA ALA A 676 -13.30 -12.01 -19.60
C ALA A 676 -12.15 -12.35 -18.64
N PRO A 677 -11.44 -11.33 -18.11
CA PRO A 677 -10.32 -11.55 -17.20
C PRO A 677 -10.77 -12.25 -15.92
N SER A 678 -10.07 -13.32 -15.56
CA SER A 678 -10.42 -14.14 -14.39
C SER A 678 -9.99 -13.48 -13.07
N PRO A 679 -10.56 -13.91 -11.93
CA PRO A 679 -10.03 -13.57 -10.60
C PRO A 679 -8.54 -13.89 -10.43
N ILE A 680 -8.05 -14.93 -11.13
CA ILE A 680 -6.63 -15.34 -11.14
C ILE A 680 -5.78 -14.26 -11.82
N TRP A 681 -6.21 -13.75 -12.98
CA TRP A 681 -5.54 -12.65 -13.68
C TRP A 681 -5.43 -11.40 -12.78
N ARG A 682 -6.51 -11.06 -12.08
CA ARG A 682 -6.53 -9.94 -11.13
C ARG A 682 -5.52 -10.13 -9.99
N ALA A 683 -5.48 -11.33 -9.39
CA ALA A 683 -4.52 -11.63 -8.34
C ALA A 683 -3.06 -11.51 -8.83
N GLY A 684 -2.77 -11.98 -10.04
CA GLY A 684 -1.46 -11.86 -10.68
C GLY A 684 -1.02 -10.40 -10.86
N LEU A 685 -1.91 -9.54 -11.37
CA LEU A 685 -1.62 -8.11 -11.52
C LEU A 685 -1.35 -7.39 -10.21
N VAL A 686 -2.12 -7.74 -9.17
CA VAL A 686 -1.92 -7.18 -7.82
C VAL A 686 -0.56 -7.59 -7.26
N LEU A 687 -0.18 -8.86 -7.38
CA LEU A 687 1.13 -9.36 -6.96
C LEU A 687 2.28 -8.66 -7.69
N GLN A 688 2.12 -8.34 -8.97
CA GLN A 688 3.12 -7.64 -9.77
C GLN A 688 3.26 -6.16 -9.39
N ASN A 689 2.16 -5.49 -9.04
CA ASN A 689 2.14 -4.03 -8.85
C ASN A 689 2.25 -3.58 -7.39
N ALA A 690 1.78 -4.35 -6.43
CA ALA A 690 1.85 -4.00 -5.02
C ALA A 690 3.30 -3.77 -4.49
N PRO A 691 4.31 -4.57 -4.87
CA PRO A 691 5.70 -4.32 -4.46
C PRO A 691 6.26 -2.99 -4.99
N LYS A 692 5.75 -2.48 -6.12
CA LYS A 692 6.19 -1.20 -6.71
C LYS A 692 5.83 0.01 -5.82
N LEU A 693 4.86 -0.12 -4.91
CA LEU A 693 4.41 0.95 -4.01
C LEU A 693 5.30 1.15 -2.78
N LEU A 694 5.98 0.10 -2.32
CA LEU A 694 6.68 0.06 -1.04
C LEU A 694 8.09 0.71 -1.08
N GLY A 695 8.35 1.58 -2.06
CA GLY A 695 9.53 2.46 -2.11
C GLY A 695 10.87 1.80 -1.75
N GLY A 696 11.50 1.13 -2.72
CA GLY A 696 12.92 0.76 -2.73
C GLY A 696 13.62 0.51 -1.38
N GLN A 697 13.41 -0.68 -0.81
CA GLN A 697 14.37 -1.51 -0.03
C GLN A 697 13.66 -2.70 0.63
N VAL A 698 12.32 -2.63 0.76
CA VAL A 698 11.50 -3.77 1.16
C VAL A 698 11.51 -4.79 0.00
N GLN A 699 12.28 -5.84 0.25
CA GLN A 699 12.66 -6.96 -0.59
C GLN A 699 11.69 -7.31 -1.74
N ARG A 700 12.21 -7.40 -2.98
CA ARG A 700 11.45 -7.62 -4.23
C ARG A 700 10.56 -8.89 -4.33
N ARG A 701 10.56 -9.82 -3.38
CA ARG A 701 9.80 -11.10 -3.40
C ARG A 701 8.87 -11.37 -2.19
N SER A 702 8.45 -10.37 -1.39
CA SER A 702 7.56 -10.59 -0.25
C SER A 702 6.15 -10.42 -0.77
N ILE A 703 5.27 -11.36 -0.42
CA ILE A 703 3.89 -11.34 -0.92
C ILE A 703 3.16 -10.26 -0.11
N PRO A 704 2.74 -9.14 -0.70
CA PRO A 704 2.15 -8.07 0.09
C PRO A 704 0.83 -8.53 0.71
N ALA A 705 0.57 -8.20 1.98
CA ALA A 705 -0.68 -8.54 2.68
C ALA A 705 -1.94 -8.13 1.88
N LEU A 706 -1.86 -7.03 1.11
CA LEU A 706 -2.91 -6.54 0.21
C LEU A 706 -3.37 -7.59 -0.82
N ALA A 707 -2.49 -8.50 -1.24
CA ALA A 707 -2.84 -9.57 -2.18
C ALA A 707 -3.77 -10.64 -1.57
N CYS A 708 -3.90 -10.71 -0.24
CA CYS A 708 -4.62 -11.77 0.46
C CYS A 708 -6.09 -11.92 -0.01
N LEU A 709 -6.83 -10.81 -0.08
CA LEU A 709 -8.22 -10.81 -0.54
C LEU A 709 -8.35 -11.39 -1.95
N TYR A 710 -7.53 -10.89 -2.88
CA TYR A 710 -7.56 -11.29 -4.28
C TYR A 710 -7.16 -12.74 -4.49
N LEU A 711 -6.18 -13.23 -3.73
CA LEU A 711 -5.76 -14.64 -3.75
C LEU A 711 -6.88 -15.57 -3.24
N LYS A 712 -7.66 -15.16 -2.23
CA LYS A 712 -8.82 -15.92 -1.77
C LYS A 712 -9.95 -15.96 -2.80
N HIS A 713 -10.22 -14.85 -3.49
CA HIS A 713 -11.18 -14.84 -4.60
C HIS A 713 -10.72 -15.72 -5.77
N ALA A 714 -9.43 -15.69 -6.11
CA ALA A 714 -8.85 -16.58 -7.11
C ALA A 714 -8.97 -18.07 -6.71
N LEU A 715 -8.79 -18.39 -5.43
CA LEU A 715 -8.92 -19.75 -4.90
C LEU A 715 -10.36 -20.26 -4.95
N ALA A 716 -11.34 -19.41 -4.61
CA ALA A 716 -12.76 -19.75 -4.74
C ALA A 716 -13.12 -20.05 -6.20
N PHE A 717 -12.64 -19.23 -7.13
CA PHE A 717 -12.87 -19.42 -8.57
C PHE A 717 -12.20 -20.68 -9.13
N SER A 718 -10.96 -21.00 -8.73
CA SER A 718 -10.29 -22.24 -9.15
C SER A 718 -11.00 -23.48 -8.62
N HIS A 719 -11.56 -23.39 -7.41
CA HIS A 719 -12.33 -24.48 -6.81
C HIS A 719 -13.61 -24.77 -7.60
N GLU A 720 -14.33 -23.74 -8.04
CA GLU A 720 -15.52 -23.88 -8.89
C GLU A 720 -15.20 -24.45 -10.27
N ASN A 721 -14.05 -24.09 -10.85
CA ASN A 721 -13.60 -24.58 -12.16
C ASN A 721 -12.91 -25.96 -12.13
N GLY A 722 -12.59 -26.48 -10.94
CA GLY A 722 -11.97 -27.80 -10.77
C GLY A 722 -10.49 -27.90 -11.17
N THR A 723 -9.76 -26.78 -11.23
CA THR A 723 -8.33 -26.77 -11.59
C THR A 723 -7.43 -27.01 -10.36
N VAL A 724 -7.21 -28.29 -10.04
CA VAL A 724 -6.47 -28.74 -8.84
C VAL A 724 -5.06 -28.14 -8.72
N SER A 725 -4.33 -27.99 -9.84
CA SER A 725 -2.97 -27.43 -9.85
C SER A 725 -2.91 -25.97 -9.41
N ILE A 726 -3.84 -25.16 -9.93
CA ILE A 726 -3.93 -23.74 -9.59
C ILE A 726 -4.41 -23.59 -8.13
N GLU A 727 -5.37 -24.41 -7.69
CA GLU A 727 -5.86 -24.40 -6.32
C GLU A 727 -4.72 -24.73 -5.31
N SER A 728 -3.90 -25.73 -5.61
CA SER A 728 -2.74 -26.11 -4.81
C SER A 728 -1.71 -24.99 -4.72
N ALA A 729 -1.36 -24.38 -5.86
CA ALA A 729 -0.42 -23.25 -5.91
C ALA A 729 -0.92 -22.04 -5.12
N LEU A 730 -2.21 -21.67 -5.25
CA LEU A 730 -2.81 -20.57 -4.51
C LEU A 730 -2.82 -20.83 -2.99
N CYS A 731 -3.09 -22.07 -2.57
CA CYS A 731 -2.99 -22.47 -1.16
C CYS A 731 -1.56 -22.32 -0.63
N ALA A 732 -0.55 -22.77 -1.39
CA ALA A 732 0.86 -22.62 -1.01
C ALA A 732 1.28 -21.15 -0.86
N ILE A 733 0.83 -20.28 -1.78
CA ILE A 733 1.10 -18.83 -1.75
C ILE A 733 0.43 -18.16 -0.54
N LEU A 734 -0.85 -18.48 -0.27
CA LEU A 734 -1.57 -17.95 0.89
C LEU A 734 -0.91 -18.39 2.20
N SER A 735 -0.51 -19.66 2.31
CA SER A 735 0.22 -20.19 3.47
C SER A 735 1.53 -19.41 3.69
N LYS A 736 2.34 -19.26 2.64
CA LYS A 736 3.60 -18.51 2.69
C LYS A 736 3.40 -17.05 3.10
N MET A 737 2.36 -16.40 2.58
CA MET A 737 2.03 -15.02 2.89
C MET A 737 1.63 -14.84 4.36
N TYR A 738 0.76 -15.72 4.89
CA TYR A 738 0.40 -15.68 6.32
C TYR A 738 1.61 -15.93 7.23
N LEU A 739 2.50 -16.86 6.84
CA LEU A 739 3.76 -17.11 7.55
C LEU A 739 4.70 -15.90 7.53
N GLN A 740 4.86 -15.23 6.39
CA GLN A 740 5.69 -14.02 6.24
C GLN A 740 5.23 -12.88 7.17
N HIS A 741 3.94 -12.83 7.48
CA HIS A 741 3.37 -11.85 8.41
C HIS A 741 3.22 -12.36 9.85
N GLY A 742 3.78 -13.54 10.18
CA GLY A 742 3.79 -14.09 11.54
C GLY A 742 2.46 -14.70 12.01
N MET A 743 1.51 -14.92 11.11
CA MET A 743 0.16 -15.43 11.43
C MET A 743 0.07 -16.94 11.17
N LEU A 744 0.56 -17.75 12.12
CA LEU A 744 0.58 -19.21 11.99
C LEU A 744 -0.82 -19.84 11.87
N ASP A 745 -1.79 -19.34 12.64
CA ASP A 745 -3.19 -19.82 12.61
C ASP A 745 -3.81 -19.72 11.21
N GLY A 746 -3.42 -18.70 10.44
CA GLY A 746 -3.85 -18.52 9.06
C GLY A 746 -3.09 -19.39 8.06
N ALA A 747 -1.80 -19.66 8.31
CA ALA A 747 -0.94 -20.40 7.38
C ALA A 747 -1.21 -21.90 7.35
N LEU A 748 -1.37 -22.52 8.53
CA LEU A 748 -1.61 -23.96 8.72
C LEU A 748 -2.75 -24.57 7.88
N PRO A 749 -3.97 -23.99 7.84
CA PRO A 749 -5.06 -24.58 7.06
C PRO A 749 -4.78 -24.55 5.55
N TYR A 750 -4.09 -23.51 5.05
CA TYR A 750 -3.74 -23.43 3.64
C TYR A 750 -2.56 -24.36 3.28
N SER A 751 -1.57 -24.55 4.16
CA SER A 751 -0.50 -25.54 3.92
C SER A 751 -1.05 -26.97 3.93
N ALA A 752 -1.97 -27.29 4.84
CA ALA A 752 -2.63 -28.60 4.87
C ALA A 752 -3.44 -28.86 3.60
N ARG A 753 -4.20 -27.85 3.12
CA ARG A 753 -4.95 -27.96 1.86
C ARG A 753 -4.05 -28.09 0.63
N ALA A 754 -2.94 -27.35 0.57
CA ALA A 754 -1.96 -27.47 -0.52
C ALA A 754 -1.35 -28.87 -0.58
N GLU A 755 -1.10 -29.49 0.57
CA GLU A 755 -0.56 -30.85 0.64
C GLU A 755 -1.61 -31.91 0.25
N GLU A 756 -2.86 -31.76 0.69
CA GLU A 756 -3.96 -32.64 0.29
C GLU A 756 -4.18 -32.60 -1.24
N LEU A 757 -4.21 -31.40 -1.82
CA LEU A 757 -4.36 -31.21 -3.27
C LEU A 757 -3.12 -31.72 -4.03
N GLY A 758 -1.91 -31.49 -3.50
CA GLY A 758 -0.68 -32.04 -4.07
C GLY A 758 -0.68 -33.57 -4.13
N ARG A 759 -1.16 -34.23 -3.07
CA ARG A 759 -1.29 -35.70 -3.04
C ARG A 759 -2.22 -36.26 -4.12
N LEU A 760 -3.22 -35.48 -4.56
CA LEU A 760 -4.11 -35.88 -5.66
C LEU A 760 -3.43 -35.82 -7.03
N MET A 761 -2.39 -34.97 -7.19
CA MET A 761 -1.70 -34.79 -8.46
C MET A 761 -0.48 -35.71 -8.60
N GLY A 762 0.25 -35.97 -7.51
CA GLY A 762 1.35 -36.93 -7.46
C GLY A 762 2.29 -36.71 -6.28
N GLU A 763 3.11 -37.72 -5.94
CA GLU A 763 4.04 -37.62 -4.80
C GLU A 763 5.13 -36.56 -5.01
N GLU A 764 5.57 -36.32 -6.26
CA GLU A 764 6.55 -35.28 -6.59
C GLU A 764 5.99 -33.87 -6.32
N GLU A 765 4.73 -33.64 -6.68
CA GLU A 765 4.04 -32.35 -6.49
C GLU A 765 3.61 -32.13 -5.03
N ALA A 766 3.34 -33.21 -4.29
CA ALA A 766 3.02 -33.15 -2.87
C ALA A 766 4.25 -32.91 -1.97
N PHE A 767 5.45 -33.20 -2.46
CA PHE A 767 6.69 -33.20 -1.66
C PHE A 767 6.96 -31.84 -1.00
N GLU A 768 6.96 -30.77 -1.79
CA GLU A 768 7.21 -29.41 -1.30
C GLU A 768 6.12 -28.94 -0.31
N SER A 769 4.85 -29.18 -0.63
CA SER A 769 3.72 -28.87 0.25
C SER A 769 3.81 -29.63 1.59
N SER A 770 4.25 -30.89 1.57
CA SER A 770 4.45 -31.72 2.76
C SER A 770 5.60 -31.24 3.64
N LEU A 771 6.72 -30.84 3.03
CA LEU A 771 7.83 -30.19 3.74
C LEU A 771 7.37 -28.88 4.40
N SER A 772 6.61 -28.07 3.67
CA SER A 772 6.05 -26.81 4.16
C SER A 772 5.13 -27.01 5.36
N LEU A 773 4.24 -28.01 5.29
CA LEU A 773 3.31 -28.37 6.35
C LEU A 773 4.05 -28.89 7.59
N GLY A 774 5.04 -29.76 7.40
CA GLY A 774 5.90 -30.25 8.48
C GLY A 774 6.65 -29.12 9.18
N TRP A 775 7.18 -28.16 8.43
CA TRP A 775 7.77 -26.96 9.01
C TRP A 775 6.74 -26.13 9.80
N MET A 776 5.53 -25.94 9.27
CA MET A 776 4.47 -25.20 9.99
C MET A 776 4.13 -25.84 11.33
N TYR A 777 4.04 -27.17 11.40
CA TYR A 777 3.81 -27.88 12.67
C TYR A 777 4.96 -27.75 13.66
N ILE A 778 6.21 -27.67 13.20
CA ILE A 778 7.37 -27.37 14.06
C ILE A 778 7.18 -25.99 14.70
N LEU A 779 6.76 -24.99 13.91
CA LEU A 779 6.54 -23.62 14.38
C LEU A 779 5.35 -23.50 15.34
N ASP A 780 4.27 -24.23 15.09
CA ASP A 780 3.08 -24.30 15.96
C ASP A 780 3.28 -25.13 17.25
N HIS A 781 4.53 -25.47 17.59
CA HIS A 781 4.87 -26.29 18.76
C HIS A 781 4.23 -27.70 18.76
N GLN A 782 3.95 -28.28 17.58
CA GLN A 782 3.44 -29.64 17.41
C GLN A 782 4.47 -30.55 16.68
N PRO A 783 5.67 -30.77 17.25
CA PRO A 783 6.74 -31.49 16.57
C PRO A 783 6.42 -32.97 16.27
N ALA A 784 5.50 -33.60 17.00
CA ALA A 784 5.08 -34.98 16.75
C ALA A 784 4.43 -35.17 15.38
N LYS A 785 3.51 -34.28 15.01
CA LYS A 785 2.86 -34.32 13.69
C LYS A 785 3.86 -34.05 12.57
N ALA A 786 4.81 -33.13 12.79
CA ALA A 786 5.88 -32.89 11.85
C ALA A 786 6.75 -34.14 11.64
N ALA A 787 7.13 -34.83 12.72
CA ALA A 787 7.90 -36.07 12.64
C ALA A 787 7.15 -37.18 11.90
N GLU A 788 5.84 -37.32 12.11
CA GLU A 788 5.00 -38.27 11.38
C GLU A 788 5.00 -38.00 9.87
N ILE A 789 4.81 -36.75 9.45
CA ILE A 789 4.83 -36.35 8.04
C ILE A 789 6.21 -36.63 7.42
N MET A 790 7.30 -36.26 8.12
CA MET A 790 8.65 -36.51 7.62
C MET A 790 8.97 -38.01 7.50
N LEU A 791 8.49 -38.85 8.43
CA LEU A 791 8.64 -40.31 8.34
C LEU A 791 7.86 -40.91 7.18
N GLN A 792 6.68 -40.37 6.87
CA GLN A 792 5.90 -40.79 5.69
C GLN A 792 6.63 -40.42 4.40
N LEU A 793 7.17 -39.21 4.29
CA LEU A 793 7.99 -38.78 3.14
C LEU A 793 9.25 -39.63 2.97
N LEU A 794 9.93 -40.01 4.07
CA LEU A 794 11.08 -40.93 3.97
C LEU A 794 10.68 -42.33 3.50
N HIS A 795 9.43 -42.75 3.72
CA HIS A 795 8.96 -44.03 3.23
C HIS A 795 8.68 -44.02 1.74
N SER A 796 8.09 -42.94 1.21
CA SER A 796 7.87 -42.76 -0.23
C SER A 796 9.19 -42.57 -0.98
N LEU A 797 10.11 -41.77 -0.44
CA LEU A 797 11.40 -41.49 -1.09
C LEU A 797 12.32 -42.72 -1.23
N ARG A 798 12.15 -43.77 -0.42
CA ARG A 798 12.89 -45.04 -0.60
C ARG A 798 12.62 -45.72 -1.94
N GLN A 799 11.58 -45.30 -2.66
CA GLN A 799 11.22 -45.80 -3.99
C GLN A 799 11.78 -44.92 -5.12
N THR A 800 12.38 -43.77 -4.80
CA THR A 800 12.93 -42.79 -5.73
C THR A 800 14.43 -42.59 -5.51
N ASP A 801 15.25 -42.47 -6.56
CA ASP A 801 16.72 -42.31 -6.44
C ASP A 801 17.17 -40.89 -6.01
N SER A 802 16.31 -40.09 -5.37
CA SER A 802 16.54 -38.67 -5.05
C SER A 802 17.29 -38.47 -3.73
N VAL A 803 18.62 -38.68 -3.77
CA VAL A 803 19.52 -38.58 -2.60
C VAL A 803 19.49 -37.19 -1.94
N THR A 804 19.16 -36.13 -2.67
CA THR A 804 19.08 -34.76 -2.15
C THR A 804 17.84 -34.51 -1.31
N GLN A 805 16.66 -34.98 -1.74
CA GLN A 805 15.40 -34.85 -1.01
C GLN A 805 15.45 -35.60 0.33
N ASP A 806 16.04 -36.80 0.34
CA ASP A 806 16.27 -37.59 1.56
C ASP A 806 17.00 -36.81 2.65
N GLY A 807 18.10 -36.12 2.28
CA GLY A 807 18.89 -35.34 3.23
C GLY A 807 18.10 -34.17 3.87
N VAL A 808 17.21 -33.54 3.10
CA VAL A 808 16.37 -32.43 3.58
C VAL A 808 15.32 -32.92 4.58
N VAL A 809 14.63 -34.02 4.24
CA VAL A 809 13.60 -34.62 5.11
C VAL A 809 14.22 -35.11 6.42
N GLN A 810 15.40 -35.76 6.36
CA GLN A 810 16.15 -36.18 7.54
C GLN A 810 16.52 -35.01 8.47
N ASN A 811 16.94 -33.87 7.90
CA ASN A 811 17.26 -32.68 8.68
C ASN A 811 16.01 -32.09 9.38
N LEU A 812 14.87 -31.99 8.68
CA LEU A 812 13.61 -31.53 9.28
C LEU A 812 13.07 -32.48 10.36
N LEU A 813 13.17 -33.80 10.12
CA LEU A 813 12.84 -34.81 11.13
C LEU A 813 13.72 -34.66 12.38
N ALA A 814 15.01 -34.41 12.22
CA ALA A 814 15.91 -34.19 13.33
C ALA A 814 15.51 -32.96 14.17
N ILE A 815 15.08 -31.85 13.54
CA ILE A 815 14.57 -30.67 14.23
C ILE A 815 13.30 -31.00 15.03
N ALA A 816 12.36 -31.73 14.44
CA ALA A 816 11.15 -32.16 15.11
C ALA A 816 11.47 -33.04 16.34
N LEU A 817 12.30 -34.07 16.16
CA LEU A 817 12.73 -34.97 17.24
C LEU A 817 13.50 -34.23 18.35
N GLN A 818 14.30 -33.21 18.00
CA GLN A 818 14.97 -32.36 18.98
C GLN A 818 13.96 -31.60 19.84
N ARG A 819 12.91 -31.00 19.23
CA ARG A 819 11.86 -30.29 19.97
C ARG A 819 11.02 -31.20 20.85
N GLU A 820 10.88 -32.48 20.50
CA GLU A 820 10.29 -33.50 21.38
C GLU A 820 11.18 -33.94 22.55
N GLY A 821 12.45 -33.52 22.56
CA GLY A 821 13.44 -33.95 23.56
C GLY A 821 14.16 -35.26 23.25
N GLN A 822 13.96 -35.84 22.06
CA GLN A 822 14.65 -37.05 21.60
C GLN A 822 16.05 -36.73 21.02
N VAL A 823 16.93 -36.18 21.85
CA VAL A 823 18.26 -35.66 21.45
C VAL A 823 19.13 -36.68 20.71
N GLN A 824 19.13 -37.95 21.14
CA GLN A 824 19.93 -39.00 20.49
C GLN A 824 19.48 -39.27 19.05
N LYS A 825 18.18 -39.46 18.84
CA LYS A 825 17.64 -39.69 17.49
C LYS A 825 17.79 -38.45 16.61
N ALA A 826 17.66 -37.25 17.18
CA ALA A 826 17.93 -36.02 16.44
C ALA A 826 19.39 -35.97 15.95
N ALA A 827 20.36 -36.31 16.80
CA ALA A 827 21.77 -36.37 16.41
C ALA A 827 22.03 -37.40 15.30
N GLU A 828 21.43 -38.60 15.40
CA GLU A 828 21.52 -39.61 14.35
C GLU A 828 20.99 -39.08 13.00
N ASN A 829 19.80 -38.48 12.98
CA ASN A 829 19.18 -37.97 11.76
C ASN A 829 19.96 -36.77 11.18
N TYR A 830 20.52 -35.88 11.99
CA TYR A 830 21.41 -34.82 11.48
C TYR A 830 22.70 -35.38 10.86
N LEU A 831 23.28 -36.45 11.44
CA LEU A 831 24.45 -37.12 10.87
C LEU A 831 24.11 -37.79 9.52
N TRP A 832 22.94 -38.41 9.42
CA TRP A 832 22.42 -38.93 8.15
C TRP A 832 22.27 -37.83 7.11
N ALA A 833 21.64 -36.71 7.46
CA ALA A 833 21.49 -35.55 6.58
C ALA A 833 22.85 -35.00 6.10
N LEU A 834 23.84 -34.90 7.01
CA LEU A 834 25.20 -34.47 6.69
C LEU A 834 25.90 -35.42 5.71
N ASN A 835 25.80 -36.74 5.94
CA ASN A 835 26.40 -37.74 5.06
C ASN A 835 25.78 -37.70 3.65
N LYS A 836 24.46 -37.56 3.56
CA LYS A 836 23.77 -37.39 2.27
C LYS A 836 24.15 -36.09 1.56
N ALA A 837 24.31 -35.01 2.29
CA ALA A 837 24.79 -33.75 1.73
C ALA A 837 26.26 -33.84 1.25
N ARG A 838 27.10 -34.67 1.90
CA ARG A 838 28.47 -34.98 1.45
C ARG A 838 28.49 -35.84 0.20
N GLU A 839 27.66 -36.88 0.14
CA GLU A 839 27.51 -37.76 -1.03
C GLU A 839 27.08 -36.97 -2.28
N THR A 840 26.17 -36.01 -2.12
CA THR A 840 25.65 -35.17 -3.21
C THR A 840 26.55 -33.98 -3.56
N GLY A 841 27.59 -33.71 -2.77
CA GLY A 841 28.44 -32.52 -2.92
C GLY A 841 27.74 -31.18 -2.63
N ASN A 842 26.52 -31.19 -2.07
CA ASN A 842 25.77 -29.97 -1.77
C ASN A 842 26.33 -29.29 -0.49
N LYS A 843 27.28 -28.37 -0.69
CA LYS A 843 27.95 -27.63 0.40
C LYS A 843 26.99 -26.82 1.28
N ARG A 844 25.91 -26.25 0.74
CA ARG A 844 24.92 -25.49 1.52
C ARG A 844 24.20 -26.41 2.51
N ASN A 845 23.71 -27.55 2.04
CA ASN A 845 23.02 -28.52 2.91
C ASN A 845 23.97 -29.10 3.98
N GLN A 846 25.26 -29.29 3.65
CA GLN A 846 26.27 -29.69 4.63
C GLN A 846 26.43 -28.64 5.74
N ALA A 847 26.54 -27.36 5.37
CA ALA A 847 26.68 -26.26 6.32
C ALA A 847 25.47 -26.16 7.26
N ILE A 848 24.24 -26.33 6.74
CA ILE A 848 23.01 -26.27 7.52
C ILE A 848 22.91 -27.44 8.50
N ALA A 849 23.21 -28.66 8.05
CA ALA A 849 23.22 -29.84 8.92
C ALA A 849 24.25 -29.69 10.06
N LEU A 850 25.45 -29.17 9.77
CA LEU A 850 26.48 -28.88 10.76
C LEU A 850 26.04 -27.78 11.74
N ALA A 851 25.44 -26.71 11.26
CA ALA A 851 24.91 -25.65 12.12
C ALA A 851 23.81 -26.15 13.07
N ASN A 852 22.89 -26.97 12.57
CA ASN A 852 21.87 -27.60 13.39
C ASN A 852 22.47 -28.58 14.42
N PHE A 853 23.50 -29.32 14.02
CA PHE A 853 24.25 -30.18 14.93
C PHE A 853 24.95 -29.37 16.03
N GLY A 854 25.57 -28.24 15.69
CA GLY A 854 26.16 -27.31 16.65
C GLY A 854 25.13 -26.75 17.63
N ARG A 855 23.92 -26.44 17.15
CA ARG A 855 22.80 -25.98 18.00
C ARG A 855 22.33 -27.07 18.95
N LEU A 856 22.18 -28.31 18.48
CA LEU A 856 21.86 -29.47 19.32
C LEU A 856 22.93 -29.70 20.38
N ALA A 857 24.20 -29.54 20.02
CA ALA A 857 25.36 -29.73 20.89
C ALA A 857 25.66 -28.55 21.82
N SER A 858 24.78 -27.54 21.92
CA SER A 858 25.02 -26.32 22.75
C SER A 858 25.33 -26.60 24.22
N GLY A 859 24.83 -27.71 24.79
CA GLY A 859 25.19 -28.17 26.14
C GLY A 859 26.63 -28.70 26.27
N ALA A 860 27.31 -28.95 25.16
CA ALA A 860 28.71 -29.36 25.05
C ALA A 860 29.48 -28.32 24.21
N SER A 861 29.81 -27.19 24.83
CA SER A 861 30.36 -25.99 24.17
C SER A 861 31.49 -26.24 23.18
N GLN A 862 32.44 -27.15 23.48
CA GLN A 862 33.56 -27.48 22.59
C GLN A 862 33.13 -28.16 21.28
N LEU A 863 32.13 -29.04 21.35
CA LEU A 863 31.59 -29.70 20.15
C LEU A 863 30.75 -28.72 19.33
N ALA A 864 29.90 -27.92 20.00
CA ALA A 864 29.13 -26.89 19.34
C ALA A 864 30.01 -25.88 18.59
N GLU A 865 31.08 -25.40 19.23
CA GLU A 865 32.08 -24.51 18.63
C GLU A 865 32.69 -25.15 17.37
N HIS A 866 33.11 -26.41 17.44
CA HIS A 866 33.67 -27.11 16.28
C HIS A 866 32.70 -27.21 15.10
N TYR A 867 31.46 -27.63 15.33
CA TYR A 867 30.46 -27.75 14.26
C TYR A 867 30.06 -26.41 13.66
N PHE A 868 29.94 -25.35 14.48
CA PHE A 868 29.67 -24.01 13.95
C PHE A 868 30.83 -23.45 13.13
N LEU A 869 32.08 -23.68 13.54
CA LEU A 869 33.25 -23.25 12.77
C LEU A 869 33.34 -23.98 11.42
N GLU A 870 33.06 -25.29 11.36
CA GLU A 870 32.98 -26.02 10.09
C GLU A 870 31.84 -25.49 9.21
N ALA A 871 30.66 -25.21 9.79
CA ALA A 871 29.54 -24.63 9.05
C ALA A 871 29.90 -23.25 8.47
N ILE A 872 30.54 -22.37 9.25
CA ILE A 872 31.00 -21.05 8.80
C ILE A 872 32.01 -21.16 7.66
N GLN A 873 32.97 -22.09 7.75
CA GLN A 873 33.92 -22.32 6.66
C GLN A 873 33.21 -22.67 5.35
N LEU A 874 32.24 -23.58 5.39
CA LEU A 874 31.44 -23.93 4.22
C LEU A 874 30.64 -22.74 3.68
N TYR A 875 30.05 -21.92 4.55
CA TYR A 875 29.35 -20.71 4.14
C TYR A 875 30.27 -19.67 3.50
N LEU A 876 31.51 -19.53 3.97
CA LEU A 876 32.50 -18.64 3.36
C LEU A 876 33.01 -19.14 2.01
N GLU A 877 33.01 -20.46 1.78
CA GLU A 877 33.35 -21.06 0.48
C GLU A 877 32.25 -20.90 -0.57
N LEU A 878 30.99 -20.72 -0.15
CA LEU A 878 29.85 -20.49 -1.04
C LEU A 878 29.86 -19.04 -1.54
N GLN A 879 30.15 -18.82 -2.82
CA GLN A 879 30.11 -17.47 -3.41
C GLN A 879 28.67 -17.08 -3.82
N GLY A 880 28.17 -15.95 -3.29
CA GLY A 880 27.22 -15.08 -4.01
C GLY A 880 25.70 -15.26 -3.80
N GLY A 881 25.22 -15.83 -2.70
CA GLY A 881 23.78 -15.92 -2.39
C GLY A 881 23.33 -15.08 -1.19
N GLU A 882 22.25 -14.28 -1.34
CA GLU A 882 21.63 -13.54 -0.22
C GLU A 882 21.20 -14.50 0.90
N ASP A 883 20.55 -15.62 0.56
CA ASP A 883 20.08 -16.63 1.53
C ASP A 883 21.23 -17.24 2.35
N THR A 884 22.36 -17.55 1.71
CA THR A 884 23.54 -18.13 2.38
C THR A 884 24.21 -17.16 3.34
N GLU A 885 24.20 -15.86 3.01
CA GLU A 885 24.77 -14.85 3.90
C GLU A 885 23.82 -14.57 5.10
N VAL A 886 22.50 -14.65 4.94
CA VAL A 886 21.54 -14.58 6.06
C VAL A 886 21.68 -15.79 6.99
N GLU A 887 21.81 -16.99 6.43
CA GLU A 887 22.08 -18.20 7.20
C GLU A 887 23.40 -18.08 7.98
N LEU A 888 24.46 -17.56 7.35
CA LEU A 888 25.74 -17.31 8.01
C LEU A 888 25.61 -16.32 9.18
N VAL A 889 24.86 -15.23 9.02
CA VAL A 889 24.60 -14.28 10.13
C VAL A 889 23.96 -15.01 11.31
N GLN A 890 22.99 -15.88 11.06
CA GLN A 890 22.32 -16.66 12.12
C GLN A 890 23.28 -17.64 12.82
N VAL A 891 24.14 -18.31 12.06
CA VAL A 891 25.15 -19.22 12.61
C VAL A 891 26.18 -18.47 13.47
N LEU A 892 26.62 -17.29 13.03
CA LEU A 892 27.52 -16.43 13.81
C LEU A 892 26.88 -15.99 15.12
N LEU A 893 25.59 -15.66 15.13
CA LEU A 893 24.85 -15.33 16.35
C LEU A 893 24.78 -16.52 17.33
N TRP A 894 24.56 -17.73 16.83
CA TRP A 894 24.54 -18.93 17.67
C TRP A 894 25.91 -19.27 18.25
N LEU A 895 26.96 -19.17 17.43
CA LEU A 895 28.33 -19.33 17.89
C LEU A 895 28.67 -18.30 18.97
N ALA A 896 28.33 -17.02 18.74
CA ALA A 896 28.55 -15.95 19.69
C ALA A 896 27.92 -16.26 21.06
N LYS A 897 26.66 -16.72 21.08
CA LYS A 897 25.95 -17.10 22.31
C LYS A 897 26.67 -18.23 23.05
N VAL A 898 27.07 -19.29 22.34
CA VAL A 898 27.80 -20.42 22.94
C VAL A 898 29.16 -20.00 23.49
N LEU A 899 29.87 -19.10 22.81
CA LEU A 899 31.16 -18.56 23.27
C LEU A 899 31.00 -17.72 24.54
N VAL A 900 29.94 -16.91 24.63
CA VAL A 900 29.62 -16.14 25.84
C VAL A 900 29.26 -17.06 27.01
N GLU A 901 28.42 -18.06 26.79
CA GLU A 901 28.04 -19.06 27.80
C GLU A 901 29.24 -19.89 28.28
N SER A 902 30.25 -20.10 27.42
CA SER A 902 31.49 -20.81 27.75
C SER A 902 32.62 -19.91 28.29
N HIS A 903 32.29 -18.69 28.73
CA HIS A 903 33.21 -17.69 29.32
C HIS A 903 34.29 -17.14 28.36
N LYS A 904 34.13 -17.27 27.04
CA LYS A 904 34.98 -16.67 26.00
C LYS A 904 34.34 -15.39 25.43
N ALA A 905 34.16 -14.38 26.28
CA ALA A 905 33.41 -13.17 25.92
C ALA A 905 34.02 -12.35 24.76
N GLU A 906 35.35 -12.31 24.62
CA GLU A 906 36.03 -11.59 23.53
C GLU A 906 35.79 -12.24 22.16
N ASP A 907 35.85 -13.57 22.08
CA ASP A 907 35.57 -14.31 20.84
C ASP A 907 34.08 -14.19 20.47
N GLY A 908 33.19 -14.22 21.48
CA GLY A 908 31.76 -13.99 21.29
C GLY A 908 31.45 -12.59 20.75
N LYS A 909 32.13 -11.56 21.26
CA LYS A 909 32.04 -10.18 20.75
C LYS A 909 32.42 -10.11 19.26
N LEU A 910 33.56 -10.71 18.88
CA LEU A 910 34.00 -10.74 17.49
C LEU A 910 32.95 -11.39 16.58
N CYS A 911 32.33 -12.49 17.02
CA CYS A 911 31.28 -13.16 16.27
C CYS A 911 30.02 -12.28 16.08
N TYR A 912 29.59 -11.56 17.12
CA TYR A 912 28.48 -10.61 17.01
C TYR A 912 28.80 -9.44 16.06
N GLU A 913 30.01 -8.88 16.12
CA GLU A 913 30.44 -7.79 15.24
C GLU A 913 30.57 -8.26 13.77
N LEU A 914 31.09 -9.46 13.55
CA LEU A 914 31.13 -10.09 12.22
C LEU A 914 29.72 -10.33 11.67
N ALA A 915 28.79 -10.81 12.50
CA ALA A 915 27.39 -10.99 12.11
C ALA A 915 26.76 -9.65 11.65
N LEU A 916 27.06 -8.55 12.35
CA LEU A 916 26.56 -7.23 11.99
C LEU A 916 27.17 -6.74 10.66
N MET A 917 28.46 -6.98 10.45
CA MET A 917 29.14 -6.64 9.20
C MET A 917 28.53 -7.33 7.98
N PHE A 918 28.22 -8.62 8.08
CA PHE A 918 27.52 -9.34 7.01
C PHE A 918 26.09 -8.83 6.82
N ALA A 919 25.36 -8.56 7.90
CA ALA A 919 24.00 -8.01 7.83
C ALA A 919 23.97 -6.61 7.17
N LEU A 920 25.00 -5.77 7.42
CA LEU A 920 25.18 -4.45 6.79
C LEU A 920 25.52 -4.57 5.30
N LYS A 921 26.41 -5.50 4.94
CA LYS A 921 26.80 -5.78 3.54
C LYS A 921 25.59 -6.18 2.69
N LEU A 922 24.69 -6.98 3.25
CA LEU A 922 23.45 -7.43 2.60
C LEU A 922 22.36 -6.36 2.51
N HIS A 923 22.51 -5.23 3.19
CA HIS A 923 21.42 -4.27 3.41
C HIS A 923 20.13 -4.91 3.98
N ASN A 924 20.24 -6.04 4.69
CA ASN A 924 19.09 -6.72 5.27
C ASN A 924 18.77 -6.14 6.66
N VAL A 925 17.72 -5.33 6.73
CA VAL A 925 17.29 -4.63 7.95
C VAL A 925 16.87 -5.60 9.06
N SER A 926 16.23 -6.73 8.74
CA SER A 926 15.76 -7.68 9.76
C SER A 926 16.92 -8.42 10.44
N SER A 927 17.91 -8.87 9.66
CA SER A 927 19.15 -9.42 10.21
C SER A 927 19.92 -8.37 11.04
N GLN A 928 19.97 -7.11 10.58
CA GLN A 928 20.61 -6.03 11.34
C GLN A 928 19.92 -5.79 12.69
N LEU A 929 18.59 -5.81 12.75
CA LEU A 929 17.84 -5.70 14.00
C LEU A 929 18.20 -6.81 14.99
N ASN A 930 18.13 -8.08 14.56
CA ASN A 930 18.38 -9.21 15.45
C ASN A 930 19.81 -9.20 16.01
N VAL A 931 20.79 -8.83 15.17
CA VAL A 931 22.18 -8.70 15.60
C VAL A 931 22.36 -7.51 16.54
N THR A 932 21.77 -6.35 16.24
CA THR A 932 21.87 -5.15 17.09
C THR A 932 21.22 -5.34 18.45
N GLU A 933 20.08 -6.02 18.52
CA GLU A 933 19.45 -6.41 19.79
C GLU A 933 20.39 -7.30 20.62
N SER A 934 20.97 -8.32 19.98
CA SER A 934 21.92 -9.23 20.63
C SER A 934 23.17 -8.49 21.14
N LEU A 935 23.70 -7.54 20.38
CA LEU A 935 24.82 -6.69 20.76
C LEU A 935 24.47 -5.73 21.91
N CYS A 936 23.29 -5.12 21.89
CA CYS A 936 22.82 -4.26 22.99
C CYS A 936 22.70 -5.06 24.29
N HIS A 937 22.11 -6.27 24.23
CA HIS A 937 22.04 -7.18 25.36
C HIS A 937 23.45 -7.53 25.87
N PHE A 938 24.36 -7.94 24.98
CA PHE A 938 25.74 -8.28 25.33
C PHE A 938 26.48 -7.14 26.06
N TYR A 939 26.39 -5.91 25.56
CA TYR A 939 27.06 -4.75 26.18
C TYR A 939 26.35 -4.16 27.40
N SER A 940 25.11 -4.59 27.69
CA SER A 940 24.38 -4.20 28.89
C SER A 940 24.58 -5.17 30.06
N GLU A 941 24.58 -6.49 29.78
CA GLU A 941 24.61 -7.53 30.82
C GLU A 941 25.96 -8.27 30.93
N VAL A 942 26.62 -8.58 29.81
CA VAL A 942 27.80 -9.47 29.79
C VAL A 942 29.09 -8.68 29.92
N SER A 943 29.27 -7.65 29.09
CA SER A 943 30.45 -6.76 29.10
C SER A 943 30.01 -5.30 29.21
N PRO A 944 29.66 -4.83 30.42
CA PRO A 944 29.04 -3.52 30.61
C PRO A 944 29.94 -2.40 30.08
N SER A 945 29.58 -1.84 28.93
CA SER A 945 30.28 -0.69 28.34
C SER A 945 29.26 0.34 27.83
N PRO A 946 29.14 1.50 28.52
CA PRO A 946 28.09 2.46 28.19
C PRO A 946 28.29 3.08 26.80
N GLY A 947 29.54 3.24 26.36
CA GLY A 947 29.86 3.78 25.03
C GLY A 947 29.38 2.89 23.88
N ALA A 948 29.68 1.59 23.92
CA ALA A 948 29.25 0.67 22.85
C ALA A 948 27.73 0.47 22.87
N CYS A 949 27.12 0.37 24.05
CA CYS A 949 25.68 0.27 24.22
C CYS A 949 24.94 1.46 23.57
N ILE A 950 25.46 2.69 23.71
CA ILE A 950 24.93 3.88 23.04
C ILE A 950 25.03 3.76 21.51
N ILE A 951 26.19 3.35 20.98
CA ILE A 951 26.41 3.23 19.52
C ILE A 951 25.40 2.25 18.89
N TYR A 952 25.22 1.07 19.50
CA TYR A 952 24.30 0.07 18.96
C TYR A 952 22.83 0.47 19.16
N HIS A 953 22.46 1.15 20.25
CA HIS A 953 21.12 1.70 20.40
C HIS A 953 20.81 2.83 19.41
N GLU A 954 21.78 3.69 19.08
CA GLU A 954 21.63 4.69 18.01
C GLU A 954 21.39 4.04 16.66
N HIS A 955 22.14 2.98 16.34
CA HIS A 955 21.90 2.21 15.13
C HIS A 955 20.51 1.53 15.18
N TRP A 956 20.10 0.96 16.31
CA TRP A 956 18.78 0.34 16.45
C TRP A 956 17.63 1.35 16.26
N VAL A 957 17.77 2.58 16.76
CA VAL A 957 16.83 3.67 16.47
C VAL A 957 16.77 3.98 14.97
N SER A 958 17.91 4.03 14.30
CA SER A 958 17.95 4.25 12.84
C SER A 958 17.24 3.14 12.05
N LEU A 959 17.35 1.88 12.49
CA LEU A 959 16.64 0.75 11.90
C LEU A 959 15.13 0.82 12.18
N ALA A 960 14.73 1.17 13.41
CA ALA A 960 13.32 1.37 13.75
C ALA A 960 12.67 2.48 12.90
N GLN A 961 13.42 3.55 12.60
CA GLN A 961 12.98 4.63 11.70
C GLN A 961 12.82 4.13 10.26
N GLN A 962 13.75 3.32 9.74
CA GLN A 962 13.64 2.71 8.41
C GLN A 962 12.42 1.80 8.29
N LEU A 963 12.08 1.07 9.36
CA LEU A 963 10.91 0.19 9.42
C LEU A 963 9.60 0.91 9.74
N GLN A 964 9.65 2.23 9.95
CA GLN A 964 8.54 3.06 10.39
C GLN A 964 7.85 2.57 11.68
N ASP A 965 8.56 1.83 12.54
CA ASP A 965 8.03 1.31 13.81
C ASP A 965 8.18 2.36 14.92
N LYS A 966 7.15 3.20 15.03
CA LYS A 966 7.14 4.30 16.00
C LYS A 966 7.09 3.82 17.45
N GLU A 967 6.49 2.67 17.74
CA GLU A 967 6.44 2.16 19.11
C GLU A 967 7.83 1.71 19.57
N MET A 968 8.54 0.96 18.73
CA MET A 968 9.93 0.56 18.99
C MET A 968 10.85 1.78 19.05
N GLU A 969 10.74 2.73 18.11
CA GLU A 969 11.52 3.97 18.11
C GLU A 969 11.36 4.74 19.43
N GLY A 970 10.13 4.91 19.93
CA GLY A 970 9.85 5.58 21.19
C GLY A 970 10.47 4.86 22.40
N LYS A 971 10.39 3.53 22.45
CA LYS A 971 10.99 2.71 23.52
C LYS A 971 12.52 2.82 23.52
N LEU A 972 13.14 2.75 22.35
CA LEU A 972 14.60 2.81 22.19
C LEU A 972 15.14 4.21 22.50
N LEU A 973 14.47 5.28 22.06
CA LEU A 973 14.87 6.65 22.43
C LEU A 973 14.82 6.89 23.94
N ARG A 974 13.87 6.25 24.64
CA ARG A 974 13.78 6.30 26.10
C ARG A 974 14.97 5.58 26.76
N THR A 975 15.34 4.38 26.31
CA THR A 975 16.51 3.67 26.86
C THR A 975 17.81 4.42 26.56
N LEU A 976 17.94 4.97 25.36
CA LEU A 976 19.07 5.76 24.92
C LEU A 976 19.22 7.05 25.75
N SER A 977 18.11 7.71 26.10
CA SER A 977 18.11 8.82 27.07
C SER A 977 18.67 8.42 28.44
N GLN A 978 18.28 7.26 28.96
CA GLN A 978 18.78 6.76 30.24
C GLN A 978 20.29 6.45 30.16
N LEU A 979 20.77 5.88 29.06
CA LEU A 979 22.20 5.63 28.83
C LEU A 979 23.02 6.92 28.71
N TYR A 980 22.50 7.94 28.04
CA TYR A 980 23.18 9.23 28.00
C TYR A 980 23.20 9.95 29.36
N GLN A 981 22.15 9.74 30.18
CA GLN A 981 22.08 10.25 31.55
C GLN A 981 23.17 9.64 32.46
N THR A 982 23.44 8.33 32.34
CA THR A 982 24.44 7.65 33.20
C THR A 982 25.87 8.19 33.00
N LEU A 983 26.18 8.70 31.80
CA LEU A 983 27.47 9.35 31.51
C LEU A 983 27.65 10.71 32.23
N ASN A 984 26.53 11.38 32.56
CA ASN A 984 26.48 12.64 33.33
C ASN A 984 27.46 13.75 32.89
N THR A 985 27.73 13.88 31.59
CA THR A 985 28.48 15.00 31.02
C THR A 985 27.53 16.06 30.46
N ALA A 986 27.95 17.32 30.39
CA ALA A 986 27.09 18.38 29.86
C ALA A 986 26.63 18.11 28.41
N ARG A 987 27.47 17.46 27.58
CA ARG A 987 27.11 17.07 26.21
C ARG A 987 26.13 15.89 26.20
N SER A 988 26.38 14.85 27.01
CA SER A 988 25.49 13.69 27.06
C SER A 988 24.12 14.02 27.64
N LEU A 989 24.03 14.92 28.63
CA LEU A 989 22.74 15.39 29.16
C LEU A 989 21.90 16.12 28.11
N ARG A 990 22.52 16.91 27.23
CA ARG A 990 21.83 17.54 26.09
C ARG A 990 21.31 16.49 25.09
N GLN A 991 22.12 15.49 24.76
CA GLN A 991 21.69 14.39 23.89
C GLN A 991 20.57 13.56 24.51
N ALA A 992 20.66 13.23 25.82
CA ALA A 992 19.59 12.56 26.55
C ALA A 992 18.27 13.34 26.47
N LEU A 993 18.36 14.67 26.55
CA LEU A 993 17.21 15.56 26.49
C LEU A 993 16.58 15.58 25.09
N ASP A 994 17.40 15.63 24.04
CA ASP A 994 16.93 15.53 22.65
C ASP A 994 16.21 14.20 22.40
N CYS A 995 16.79 13.08 22.84
CA CYS A 995 16.15 11.76 22.75
C CYS A 995 14.83 11.71 23.55
N THR A 996 14.80 12.31 24.75
CA THR A 996 13.56 12.39 25.56
C THR A 996 12.49 13.18 24.83
N LYS A 997 12.82 14.33 24.24
CA LYS A 997 11.87 15.17 23.48
C LYS A 997 11.33 14.45 22.25
N GLN A 998 12.18 13.72 21.53
CA GLN A 998 11.75 12.89 20.40
C GLN A 998 10.80 11.77 20.85
N SER A 999 11.17 11.01 21.88
CA SER A 999 10.30 9.95 22.43
C SER A 999 8.97 10.50 22.95
N LEU A 1000 9.00 11.68 23.58
CA LEU A 1000 7.81 12.37 24.08
C LEU A 1000 6.84 12.72 22.95
N ARG A 1001 7.35 13.28 21.84
CA ARG A 1001 6.54 13.58 20.66
C ARG A 1001 5.86 12.31 20.13
N ILE A 1002 6.63 11.23 20.00
CA ILE A 1002 6.11 9.93 19.55
C ILE A 1002 5.03 9.39 20.49
N PHE A 1003 5.25 9.41 21.81
CA PHE A 1003 4.23 8.92 22.76
C PHE A 1003 2.96 9.78 22.77
N ILE A 1004 3.08 11.09 22.50
CA ILE A 1004 1.92 12.00 22.34
C ILE A 1004 1.14 11.60 21.08
N ASP A 1005 1.84 11.38 19.97
CA ASP A 1005 1.25 10.98 18.68
C ASP A 1005 0.55 9.60 18.81
N LEU A 1006 1.16 8.65 19.52
CA LEU A 1006 0.58 7.33 19.83
C LEU A 1006 -0.55 7.37 20.89
N ARG A 1007 -0.77 8.52 21.54
CA ARG A 1007 -1.71 8.72 22.67
C ARG A 1007 -1.44 7.84 23.90
N GLU A 1008 -0.19 7.42 24.10
CA GLU A 1008 0.21 6.60 25.25
C GLU A 1008 0.45 7.46 26.51
N ARG A 1009 -0.65 7.81 27.19
CA ARG A 1009 -0.63 8.81 28.28
C ARG A 1009 0.35 8.48 29.40
N VAL A 1010 0.48 7.20 29.79
CA VAL A 1010 1.43 6.77 30.83
C VAL A 1010 2.87 7.07 30.41
N LYS A 1011 3.26 6.65 29.20
CA LYS A 1011 4.63 6.86 28.68
C LYS A 1011 4.90 8.35 28.42
N THR A 1012 3.91 9.13 27.99
CA THR A 1012 4.07 10.60 27.87
C THR A 1012 4.35 11.25 29.21
N ALA A 1013 3.63 10.89 30.27
CA ALA A 1013 3.83 11.47 31.60
C ALA A 1013 5.21 11.09 32.16
N GLN A 1014 5.66 9.86 31.94
CA GLN A 1014 7.02 9.42 32.29
C GLN A 1014 8.10 10.15 31.49
N ALA A 1015 7.90 10.42 30.20
CA ALA A 1015 8.83 11.17 29.38
C ALA A 1015 8.92 12.65 29.80
N TRP A 1016 7.80 13.28 30.16
CA TRP A 1016 7.79 14.62 30.77
C TRP A 1016 8.58 14.64 32.09
N LEU A 1017 8.38 13.64 32.95
CA LEU A 1017 9.13 13.49 34.21
C LEU A 1017 10.64 13.35 33.94
N GLN A 1018 11.02 12.52 32.97
CA GLN A 1018 12.42 12.31 32.58
C GLN A 1018 13.06 13.59 32.05
N ALA A 1019 12.35 14.39 31.25
CA ALA A 1019 12.84 15.69 30.81
C ALA A 1019 13.05 16.65 32.00
N GLY A 1020 12.14 16.66 32.97
CA GLY A 1020 12.30 17.39 34.22
C GLY A 1020 13.55 16.98 35.00
N ARG A 1021 13.84 15.66 35.07
CA ARG A 1021 15.09 15.13 35.68
C ARG A 1021 16.34 15.63 34.98
N LEU A 1022 16.34 15.65 33.65
CA LEU A 1022 17.49 16.10 32.86
C LEU A 1022 17.73 17.60 33.01
N TYR A 1023 16.66 18.42 32.97
CA TYR A 1023 16.76 19.86 33.26
C TYR A 1023 17.25 20.13 34.68
N TYR A 1024 16.86 19.29 35.65
CA TYR A 1024 17.38 19.33 37.00
C TYR A 1024 18.90 19.12 36.92
N HIS A 1025 19.40 18.00 36.40
CA HIS A 1025 20.84 17.75 36.27
C HIS A 1025 21.62 18.85 35.52
N MET A 1026 20.99 19.57 34.59
CA MET A 1026 21.57 20.71 33.87
C MET A 1026 21.52 22.05 34.63
N GLN A 1027 20.86 22.11 35.79
CA GLN A 1027 20.66 23.29 36.64
C GLN A 1027 19.80 24.40 36.00
N GLU A 1028 18.81 24.02 35.19
CA GLU A 1028 17.85 24.95 34.57
C GLU A 1028 16.52 25.00 35.36
N ASP A 1029 16.57 25.56 36.56
CA ASP A 1029 15.51 25.49 37.59
C ASP A 1029 14.11 25.93 37.12
N GLU A 1030 14.01 26.90 36.20
CA GLU A 1030 12.72 27.40 35.67
C GLU A 1030 11.99 26.36 34.82
N LEU A 1031 12.74 25.53 34.09
CA LEU A 1031 12.17 24.51 33.21
C LEU A 1031 11.83 23.22 33.98
N VAL A 1032 12.56 22.91 35.06
CA VAL A 1032 12.30 21.72 35.87
C VAL A 1032 10.85 21.66 36.32
N GLU A 1033 10.34 22.73 36.94
CA GLU A 1033 8.97 22.77 37.46
C GLU A 1033 7.93 22.66 36.35
N MET A 1034 8.15 23.34 35.23
CA MET A 1034 7.24 23.31 34.09
C MET A 1034 7.07 21.88 33.56
N TYR A 1035 8.17 21.13 33.38
CA TYR A 1035 8.14 19.76 32.86
C TYR A 1035 7.58 18.76 33.89
N LEU A 1036 7.92 18.90 35.18
CA LEU A 1036 7.37 18.06 36.25
C LEU A 1036 5.85 18.26 36.42
N GLN A 1037 5.38 19.51 36.37
CA GLN A 1037 3.95 19.82 36.42
C GLN A 1037 3.22 19.30 35.17
N ALA A 1038 3.82 19.40 33.98
CA ALA A 1038 3.25 18.85 32.76
C ALA A 1038 3.06 17.33 32.83
N ALA A 1039 4.03 16.60 33.41
CA ALA A 1039 3.92 15.16 33.66
C ALA A 1039 2.68 14.83 34.51
N ILE A 1040 2.55 15.52 35.64
CA ILE A 1040 1.45 15.32 36.59
C ILE A 1040 0.09 15.70 35.99
N GLN A 1041 0.00 16.84 35.29
CA GLN A 1041 -1.23 17.27 34.63
C GLN A 1041 -1.68 16.27 33.56
N THR A 1042 -0.74 15.63 32.87
CA THR A 1042 -1.04 14.61 31.86
C THR A 1042 -1.70 13.39 32.50
N ALA A 1043 -1.18 12.91 33.64
CA ALA A 1043 -1.78 11.81 34.40
C ALA A 1043 -3.12 12.19 35.07
N LEU A 1044 -3.27 13.44 35.55
CA LEU A 1044 -4.55 13.89 36.11
C LEU A 1044 -5.65 14.00 35.04
N LYS A 1045 -5.32 14.50 33.83
CA LYS A 1045 -6.25 14.56 32.70
C LYS A 1045 -6.65 13.18 32.18
N SER A 1046 -5.81 12.15 32.37
CA SER A 1046 -6.13 10.78 31.97
C SER A 1046 -7.09 10.06 32.93
N GLY A 1047 -7.25 10.58 34.15
CA GLY A 1047 -8.05 9.94 35.21
C GLY A 1047 -7.27 8.90 36.04
N GLU A 1048 -5.98 8.69 35.76
CA GLU A 1048 -5.13 7.73 36.45
C GLU A 1048 -4.52 8.32 37.72
N LEU A 1049 -5.32 8.37 38.79
CA LEU A 1049 -4.91 8.98 40.07
C LEU A 1049 -3.72 8.27 40.73
N ALA A 1050 -3.55 6.96 40.52
CA ALA A 1050 -2.41 6.20 41.05
C ALA A 1050 -1.11 6.64 40.38
N LEU A 1051 -1.09 6.72 39.05
CA LEU A 1051 0.07 7.25 38.30
C LEU A 1051 0.39 8.69 38.72
N ALA A 1052 -0.63 9.55 38.87
CA ALA A 1052 -0.41 10.92 39.32
C ALA A 1052 0.23 10.98 40.73
N MET A 1053 -0.20 10.12 41.66
CA MET A 1053 0.40 10.00 42.99
C MET A 1053 1.88 9.61 42.90
N ASP A 1054 2.20 8.58 42.12
CA ASP A 1054 3.59 8.13 41.92
C ASP A 1054 4.44 9.24 41.27
N LEU A 1055 3.90 9.96 40.29
CA LEU A 1055 4.59 11.10 39.67
C LEU A 1055 4.85 12.25 40.63
N TYR A 1056 3.94 12.54 41.57
CA TYR A 1056 4.19 13.52 42.63
C TYR A 1056 5.30 13.05 43.58
N GLU A 1057 5.33 11.76 43.94
CA GLU A 1057 6.41 11.20 44.76
C GLU A 1057 7.76 11.28 44.01
N GLU A 1058 7.81 10.80 42.78
CA GLU A 1058 9.02 10.80 41.95
C GLU A 1058 9.52 12.22 41.64
N ALA A 1059 8.62 13.19 41.42
CA ALA A 1059 8.99 14.59 41.26
C ALA A 1059 9.61 15.18 42.53
N GLY A 1060 9.05 14.83 43.71
CA GLY A 1060 9.64 15.18 45.00
C GLY A 1060 11.01 14.55 45.21
N ASP A 1061 11.18 13.29 44.79
CA ASP A 1061 12.43 12.52 44.93
C ASP A 1061 13.60 13.14 44.17
N ILE A 1062 13.34 13.79 43.02
CA ILE A 1062 14.36 14.52 42.25
C ILE A 1062 15.01 15.62 43.10
N PHE A 1063 14.18 16.44 43.74
CA PHE A 1063 14.66 17.52 44.62
C PHE A 1063 15.19 16.98 45.95
N PHE A 1064 14.58 15.93 46.51
CA PHE A 1064 15.00 15.35 47.79
C PHE A 1064 16.39 14.72 47.70
N ASN A 1065 16.66 13.94 46.65
CA ASN A 1065 17.95 13.26 46.45
C ASN A 1065 19.03 14.21 45.94
N GLY A 1066 18.67 15.29 45.24
CA GLY A 1066 19.65 16.21 44.68
C GLY A 1066 20.24 17.19 45.69
N ASN A 1067 21.18 18.03 45.25
CA ASN A 1067 21.97 18.88 46.15
C ASN A 1067 21.46 20.33 46.27
N TRP A 1068 20.53 20.74 45.40
CA TRP A 1068 20.05 22.12 45.29
C TRP A 1068 18.51 22.13 45.37
N ASN A 1069 17.94 23.23 45.88
CA ASN A 1069 16.49 23.41 45.95
C ASN A 1069 15.70 22.28 46.65
N ARG A 1070 16.32 21.56 47.60
CA ARG A 1070 15.67 20.46 48.37
C ARG A 1070 14.32 20.85 48.98
N HIS A 1071 14.17 22.11 49.38
CA HIS A 1071 12.91 22.63 49.94
C HIS A 1071 11.71 22.49 49.00
N ARG A 1072 11.91 22.48 47.67
CA ARG A 1072 10.82 22.32 46.68
C ARG A 1072 10.17 20.93 46.73
N ALA A 1073 10.88 19.90 47.19
CA ALA A 1073 10.29 18.57 47.39
C ALA A 1073 9.06 18.60 48.32
N LEU A 1074 8.99 19.57 49.25
CA LEU A 1074 7.84 19.75 50.14
C LEU A 1074 6.54 19.99 49.37
N GLU A 1075 6.58 20.75 48.28
CA GLU A 1075 5.40 21.12 47.51
C GLU A 1075 4.80 19.88 46.81
N PHE A 1076 5.64 19.03 46.23
CA PHE A 1076 5.21 17.81 45.56
C PHE A 1076 4.69 16.76 46.56
N TYR A 1077 5.41 16.52 47.66
CA TYR A 1077 5.00 15.56 48.68
C TYR A 1077 3.73 16.01 49.43
N ARG A 1078 3.71 17.23 49.98
CA ARG A 1078 2.58 17.74 50.79
C ARG A 1078 1.39 18.17 49.93
N GLY A 1079 1.65 18.82 48.80
CA GLY A 1079 0.62 19.40 47.93
C GLY A 1079 -0.08 18.37 47.05
N GLY A 1080 0.59 17.29 46.65
CA GLY A 1080 0.05 16.29 45.74
C GLY A 1080 0.04 14.85 46.27
N ALA A 1081 1.21 14.31 46.62
CA ALA A 1081 1.35 12.88 46.93
C ALA A 1081 0.51 12.45 48.15
N VAL A 1082 0.58 13.18 49.28
CA VAL A 1082 -0.18 12.84 50.50
C VAL A 1082 -1.70 12.92 50.30
N PRO A 1083 -2.28 14.01 49.74
CA PRO A 1083 -3.71 14.07 49.44
C PRO A 1083 -4.21 12.94 48.53
N LEU A 1084 -3.44 12.59 47.49
CA LEU A 1084 -3.79 11.51 46.57
C LEU A 1084 -3.68 10.14 47.25
N ALA A 1085 -2.64 9.89 48.03
CA ALA A 1085 -2.48 8.66 48.79
C ALA A 1085 -3.66 8.44 49.75
N ARG A 1086 -4.12 9.49 50.45
CA ARG A 1086 -5.32 9.44 51.29
C ARG A 1086 -6.59 9.14 50.50
N LYS A 1087 -6.76 9.82 49.35
CA LYS A 1087 -7.92 9.61 48.46
C LYS A 1087 -7.98 8.18 47.93
N LEU A 1088 -6.83 7.59 47.62
CA LEU A 1088 -6.67 6.21 47.14
C LEU A 1088 -6.58 5.17 48.28
N LYS A 1089 -6.58 5.61 49.55
CA LYS A 1089 -6.33 4.76 50.74
C LYS A 1089 -5.02 3.97 50.67
N ALA A 1090 -4.00 4.51 50.01
CA ALA A 1090 -2.69 3.91 49.88
C ALA A 1090 -1.82 4.21 51.12
N THR A 1091 -2.07 3.48 52.22
CA THR A 1091 -1.44 3.75 53.52
C THR A 1091 0.08 3.54 53.53
N ARG A 1092 0.60 2.62 52.71
CA ARG A 1092 2.04 2.37 52.58
C ARG A 1092 2.79 3.50 51.87
N THR A 1093 2.21 4.10 50.82
CA THR A 1093 2.82 5.25 50.13
C THR A 1093 2.73 6.48 51.01
N GLU A 1094 1.60 6.69 51.70
CA GLU A 1094 1.44 7.79 52.66
C GLU A 1094 2.50 7.74 53.78
N LEU A 1095 2.72 6.56 54.38
CA LEU A 1095 3.76 6.38 55.40
C LEU A 1095 5.16 6.69 54.85
N ARG A 1096 5.49 6.17 53.67
CA ARG A 1096 6.77 6.41 53.00
C ARG A 1096 7.00 7.90 52.73
N VAL A 1097 5.98 8.61 52.26
CA VAL A 1097 6.07 10.07 52.03
C VAL A 1097 6.19 10.83 53.35
N PHE A 1098 5.56 10.40 54.44
CA PHE A 1098 5.77 11.03 55.76
C PHE A 1098 7.17 10.80 56.31
N HIS A 1099 7.77 9.63 56.11
CA HIS A 1099 9.18 9.42 56.40
C HIS A 1099 10.04 10.44 55.64
N LYS A 1100 9.90 10.52 54.31
CA LYS A 1100 10.63 11.47 53.45
C LYS A 1100 10.44 12.93 53.90
N LEU A 1101 9.20 13.34 54.20
CA LEU A 1101 8.87 14.69 54.68
C LEU A 1101 9.51 15.01 56.03
N THR A 1102 9.52 14.05 56.96
CA THR A 1102 10.13 14.21 58.28
C THR A 1102 11.63 14.48 58.14
N GLU A 1103 12.33 13.66 57.36
CA GLU A 1103 13.77 13.79 57.11
C GLU A 1103 14.11 15.09 56.38
N LEU A 1104 13.30 15.46 55.38
CA LEU A 1104 13.46 16.72 54.67
C LEU A 1104 13.31 17.93 55.60
N GLN A 1105 12.29 17.94 56.47
CA GLN A 1105 12.07 19.03 57.43
C GLN A 1105 13.18 19.11 58.49
N ILE A 1106 13.72 17.97 58.94
CA ILE A 1106 14.91 17.95 59.80
C ILE A 1106 16.09 18.62 59.09
N GLY A 1107 16.35 18.26 57.83
CA GLY A 1107 17.44 18.84 57.02
C GLY A 1107 17.28 20.35 56.78
N LEU A 1108 16.05 20.82 56.63
CA LEU A 1108 15.71 22.24 56.47
C LEU A 1108 15.60 23.01 57.79
N ARG A 1109 15.85 22.36 58.94
CA ARG A 1109 15.71 22.91 60.30
C ARG A 1109 14.29 23.34 60.69
N GLY A 1110 13.27 22.81 60.01
CA GLY A 1110 11.84 23.01 60.30
C GLY A 1110 11.30 22.01 61.31
N TYR A 1111 11.88 21.96 62.51
CA TYR A 1111 11.67 20.85 63.46
C TYR A 1111 10.22 20.71 63.98
N GLU A 1112 9.47 21.81 64.13
CA GLU A 1112 8.07 21.76 64.56
C GLU A 1112 7.18 21.02 63.53
N LYS A 1113 7.37 21.29 62.24
CA LYS A 1113 6.66 20.58 61.16
C LYS A 1113 7.17 19.15 61.00
N ALA A 1114 8.45 18.90 61.27
CA ALA A 1114 8.99 17.54 61.30
C ALA A 1114 8.31 16.70 62.39
N LEU A 1115 7.97 17.29 63.53
CA LEU A 1115 7.27 16.61 64.62
C LEU A 1115 5.86 16.18 64.20
N GLU A 1116 5.13 17.03 63.49
CA GLU A 1116 3.81 16.69 62.93
C GLU A 1116 3.88 15.47 62.00
N PHE A 1117 4.82 15.45 61.04
CA PHE A 1117 4.95 14.33 60.12
C PHE A 1117 5.48 13.05 60.79
N ALA A 1118 6.41 13.17 61.74
CA ALA A 1118 6.95 12.03 62.48
C ALA A 1118 5.89 11.35 63.35
N THR A 1119 5.04 12.13 64.03
CA THR A 1119 3.94 11.59 64.84
C THR A 1119 2.87 10.92 63.97
N LEU A 1120 2.53 11.52 62.82
CA LEU A 1120 1.65 10.88 61.83
C LEU A 1120 2.24 9.59 61.27
N ALA A 1121 3.55 9.54 61.01
CA ALA A 1121 4.23 8.33 60.56
C ALA A 1121 4.17 7.22 61.61
N VAL A 1122 4.43 7.53 62.88
CA VAL A 1122 4.31 6.57 63.99
C VAL A 1122 2.89 6.01 64.13
N ARG A 1123 1.86 6.88 64.02
CA ARG A 1123 0.47 6.43 64.06
C ARG A 1123 0.12 5.53 62.88
N LEU A 1124 0.61 5.83 61.68
CA LEU A 1124 0.34 4.98 60.51
C LEU A 1124 1.13 3.67 60.53
N SER A 1125 2.38 3.68 60.98
CA SER A 1125 3.21 2.47 61.05
C SER A 1125 2.65 1.46 62.06
N THR A 1126 2.19 1.93 63.22
CA THR A 1126 1.49 1.10 64.22
C THR A 1126 0.20 0.48 63.68
N ILE A 1127 -0.54 1.20 62.84
CA ILE A 1127 -1.76 0.67 62.17
C ILE A 1127 -1.41 -0.36 61.09
N ILE A 1128 -0.31 -0.16 60.35
CA ILE A 1128 0.14 -1.07 59.28
C ILE A 1128 0.73 -2.37 59.84
N GLY A 1129 1.35 -2.32 61.03
CA GLY A 1129 1.91 -3.49 61.72
C GLY A 1129 3.25 -3.97 61.15
N ASP A 1130 3.94 -3.15 60.36
CA ASP A 1130 5.29 -3.43 59.88
C ASP A 1130 6.32 -2.95 60.89
N GLN A 1131 6.94 -3.90 61.61
CA GLN A 1131 7.90 -3.65 62.69
C GLN A 1131 9.10 -2.80 62.23
N LEU A 1132 9.58 -2.98 61.00
CA LEU A 1132 10.71 -2.21 60.48
C LEU A 1132 10.32 -0.75 60.24
N GLN A 1133 9.15 -0.52 59.64
CA GLN A 1133 8.66 0.84 59.41
C GLN A 1133 8.28 1.54 60.71
N GLU A 1134 7.78 0.81 61.71
CA GLU A 1134 7.52 1.33 63.04
C GLU A 1134 8.83 1.76 63.74
N MET A 1135 9.87 0.94 63.66
CA MET A 1135 11.18 1.27 64.19
C MET A 1135 11.79 2.51 63.51
N VAL A 1136 11.68 2.61 62.19
CA VAL A 1136 12.12 3.81 61.44
C VAL A 1136 11.34 5.06 61.85
N ALA A 1137 10.02 4.94 62.06
CA ALA A 1137 9.17 6.05 62.46
C ALA A 1137 9.55 6.60 63.85
N PHE A 1138 9.70 5.71 64.85
CA PHE A 1138 10.12 6.11 66.20
C PHE A 1138 11.56 6.66 66.23
N HIS A 1139 12.47 6.13 65.40
CA HIS A 1139 13.84 6.64 65.30
C HIS A 1139 13.87 8.06 64.74
N ARG A 1140 13.07 8.32 63.69
CA ARG A 1140 12.93 9.66 63.11
C ARG A 1140 12.27 10.62 64.11
N LEU A 1141 11.27 10.18 64.85
CA LEU A 1141 10.64 10.97 65.92
C LEU A 1141 11.62 11.33 67.05
N ALA A 1142 12.43 10.37 67.49
CA ALA A 1142 13.48 10.60 68.48
C ALA A 1142 14.49 11.66 68.01
N ALA A 1143 14.90 11.59 66.74
CA ALA A 1143 15.78 12.59 66.14
C ALA A 1143 15.13 13.99 66.11
N VAL A 1144 13.83 14.10 65.82
CA VAL A 1144 13.11 15.39 65.87
C VAL A 1144 13.10 15.96 67.29
N TYR A 1145 12.75 15.15 68.30
CA TYR A 1145 12.75 15.60 69.69
C TYR A 1145 14.13 16.05 70.17
N TYR A 1146 15.18 15.36 69.73
CA TYR A 1146 16.56 15.76 70.01
C TYR A 1146 16.87 17.17 69.47
N PHE A 1147 16.47 17.47 68.23
CA PHE A 1147 16.68 18.79 67.64
C PHE A 1147 15.78 19.90 68.24
N LEU A 1148 14.59 19.54 68.72
CA LEU A 1148 13.71 20.43 69.50
C LEU A 1148 14.17 20.64 70.95
N GLN A 1149 15.28 20.01 71.36
CA GLN A 1149 15.82 20.07 72.72
C GLN A 1149 14.92 19.41 73.78
N MET A 1150 13.98 18.57 73.36
CA MET A 1150 13.12 17.75 74.23
C MET A 1150 13.80 16.40 74.50
N TYR A 1151 14.92 16.45 75.21
CA TYR A 1151 15.84 15.32 75.32
C TYR A 1151 15.27 14.08 76.03
N GLU A 1152 14.40 14.26 77.02
CA GLU A 1152 13.73 13.15 77.72
C GLU A 1152 12.79 12.37 76.79
N MET A 1153 12.03 13.07 75.96
CA MET A 1153 11.15 12.46 74.95
C MET A 1153 11.96 11.78 73.83
N ALA A 1154 13.13 12.32 73.50
CA ALA A 1154 14.04 11.72 72.53
C ALA A 1154 14.62 10.39 73.05
N GLU A 1155 15.03 10.35 74.32
CA GLU A 1155 15.50 9.14 74.99
C GLU A 1155 14.41 8.05 74.99
N ASP A 1156 13.18 8.39 75.41
CA ASP A 1156 12.05 7.46 75.43
C ASP A 1156 11.76 6.87 74.04
N CYS A 1157 11.72 7.72 73.00
CA CYS A 1157 11.50 7.25 71.63
C CYS A 1157 12.63 6.34 71.14
N TYR A 1158 13.89 6.63 71.47
CA TYR A 1158 15.01 5.74 71.14
C TYR A 1158 14.92 4.40 71.89
N LEU A 1159 14.59 4.39 73.18
CA LEU A 1159 14.37 3.15 73.92
C LEU A 1159 13.22 2.33 73.33
N ARG A 1160 12.14 2.99 72.92
CA ARG A 1160 11.03 2.35 72.22
C ARG A 1160 11.48 1.73 70.88
N THR A 1161 12.33 2.40 70.09
CA THR A 1161 12.89 1.78 68.86
C THR A 1161 13.64 0.49 69.15
N LEU A 1162 14.43 0.45 70.22
CA LEU A 1162 15.23 -0.70 70.61
C LEU A 1162 14.36 -1.86 71.12
N SER A 1163 13.21 -1.56 71.72
CA SER A 1163 12.26 -2.56 72.23
C SER A 1163 11.45 -3.28 71.14
N LEU A 1164 11.38 -2.72 69.93
CA LEU A 1164 10.55 -3.25 68.83
C LEU A 1164 11.19 -4.45 68.10
N HIS A 1165 12.43 -4.84 68.43
CA HIS A 1165 13.13 -5.99 67.85
C HIS A 1165 13.65 -6.95 68.94
N SER A 1166 13.82 -8.23 68.59
CA SER A 1166 14.27 -9.30 69.49
C SER A 1166 15.68 -9.03 70.05
N PRO A 1167 15.97 -9.37 71.32
CA PRO A 1167 17.26 -9.07 71.98
C PRO A 1167 18.47 -9.86 71.45
N LEU A 1168 18.30 -10.69 70.42
CA LEU A 1168 19.37 -11.47 69.78
C LEU A 1168 19.76 -10.82 68.45
N LEU A 1169 20.98 -10.27 68.39
CA LEU A 1169 21.60 -9.70 67.18
C LEU A 1169 21.75 -10.80 66.12
N GLN A 1170 20.87 -10.86 65.12
CA GLN A 1170 20.88 -11.93 64.10
C GLN A 1170 21.67 -11.56 62.84
N GLY A 1171 22.09 -10.30 62.67
CA GLY A 1171 22.90 -9.87 61.53
C GLY A 1171 23.85 -8.68 61.79
N ALA A 1172 24.87 -8.55 60.93
CA ALA A 1172 25.86 -7.47 61.01
C ALA A 1172 25.25 -6.08 60.80
N GLU A 1173 24.23 -5.94 59.94
CA GLU A 1173 23.58 -4.64 59.69
C GLU A 1173 22.78 -4.13 60.91
N GLU A 1174 22.15 -5.04 61.66
CA GLU A 1174 21.43 -4.72 62.89
C GLU A 1174 22.39 -4.28 63.99
N ALA A 1175 23.51 -4.99 64.17
CA ALA A 1175 24.54 -4.61 65.13
C ALA A 1175 25.14 -3.21 64.83
N VAL A 1176 25.27 -2.84 63.54
CA VAL A 1176 25.68 -1.49 63.14
C VAL A 1176 24.63 -0.45 63.51
N TYR A 1177 23.35 -0.77 63.38
CA TYR A 1177 22.26 0.12 63.80
C TYR A 1177 22.25 0.31 65.33
N TYR A 1178 22.24 -0.78 66.09
CA TYR A 1178 22.23 -0.75 67.55
C TYR A 1178 23.42 0.00 68.14
N SER A 1179 24.64 -0.28 67.67
CA SER A 1179 25.85 0.43 68.11
C SER A 1179 25.75 1.94 67.89
N LYS A 1180 25.19 2.38 66.76
CA LYS A 1180 24.96 3.81 66.46
C LYS A 1180 23.90 4.44 67.35
N VAL A 1181 22.78 3.75 67.59
CA VAL A 1181 21.69 4.25 68.45
C VAL A 1181 22.14 4.33 69.90
N TYR A 1182 22.79 3.29 70.44
CA TYR A 1182 23.34 3.31 71.80
C TYR A 1182 24.43 4.39 71.97
N CYS A 1183 25.30 4.59 70.96
CA CYS A 1183 26.25 5.71 70.99
C CYS A 1183 25.54 7.07 71.06
N ARG A 1184 24.47 7.27 70.27
CA ARG A 1184 23.70 8.53 70.29
C ARG A 1184 22.98 8.73 71.62
N LEU A 1185 22.41 7.68 72.20
CA LEU A 1185 21.82 7.70 73.54
C LEU A 1185 22.86 8.07 74.61
N GLY A 1186 24.06 7.45 74.56
CA GLY A 1186 25.18 7.77 75.46
C GLY A 1186 25.64 9.23 75.33
N GLU A 1187 25.74 9.77 74.12
CA GLU A 1187 26.09 11.18 73.89
C GLU A 1187 24.99 12.14 74.38
N LEU A 1188 23.73 11.82 74.11
CA LEU A 1188 22.56 12.59 74.52
C LEU A 1188 22.47 12.67 76.04
N THR A 1189 22.63 11.54 76.72
CA THR A 1189 22.57 11.44 78.18
C THR A 1189 23.76 12.11 78.84
N LEU A 1190 24.97 11.92 78.32
CA LEU A 1190 26.19 12.54 78.84
C LEU A 1190 26.17 14.07 78.73
N HIS A 1191 25.87 14.60 77.54
CA HIS A 1191 26.06 16.02 77.25
C HIS A 1191 24.80 16.87 77.44
N LYS A 1192 23.60 16.31 77.26
CA LYS A 1192 22.34 17.07 77.30
C LYS A 1192 21.55 16.85 78.58
N LEU A 1193 21.39 15.60 79.00
CA LEU A 1193 20.71 15.25 80.27
C LEU A 1193 21.65 15.31 81.48
N LYS A 1194 22.97 15.31 81.25
CA LYS A 1194 24.03 15.29 82.28
C LYS A 1194 23.90 14.12 83.24
N ASP A 1195 23.43 12.99 82.73
CA ASP A 1195 23.32 11.74 83.46
C ASP A 1195 24.52 10.85 83.13
N GLU A 1196 25.53 10.99 83.97
CA GLU A 1196 26.84 10.36 83.81
C GLU A 1196 26.75 8.82 83.92
N GLN A 1197 25.86 8.30 84.77
CA GLN A 1197 25.68 6.86 85.01
C GLN A 1197 24.95 6.16 83.87
N ASP A 1198 23.80 6.69 83.44
CA ASP A 1198 23.04 6.13 82.31
C ASP A 1198 23.86 6.21 81.01
N ALA A 1199 24.61 7.30 80.81
CA ALA A 1199 25.50 7.46 79.67
C ALA A 1199 26.58 6.36 79.59
N ALA A 1200 27.23 6.04 80.70
CA ALA A 1200 28.20 4.94 80.75
C ALA A 1200 27.54 3.60 80.41
N GLY A 1201 26.31 3.36 80.89
CA GLY A 1201 25.51 2.18 80.55
C GLY A 1201 25.26 2.05 79.05
N TYR A 1202 24.80 3.11 78.39
CA TYR A 1202 24.58 3.11 76.94
C TYR A 1202 25.86 2.96 76.13
N PHE A 1203 26.97 3.60 76.55
CA PHE A 1203 28.26 3.41 75.87
C PHE A 1203 28.82 1.99 76.02
N LEU A 1204 28.59 1.31 77.14
CA LEU A 1204 28.97 -0.09 77.31
C LEU A 1204 28.14 -1.02 76.40
N LEU A 1205 26.84 -0.77 76.25
CA LEU A 1205 25.99 -1.49 75.29
C LEU A 1205 26.41 -1.23 73.84
N ALA A 1206 26.79 0.01 73.52
CA ALA A 1206 27.36 0.35 72.21
C ALA A 1206 28.69 -0.37 71.96
N LEU A 1207 29.55 -0.48 72.98
CA LEU A 1207 30.82 -1.20 72.89
C LEU A 1207 30.59 -2.69 72.64
N ALA A 1208 29.64 -3.32 73.35
CA ALA A 1208 29.27 -4.72 73.13
C ALA A 1208 28.79 -4.98 71.70
N ALA A 1209 27.94 -4.10 71.15
CA ALA A 1209 27.52 -4.19 69.75
C ALA A 1209 28.69 -3.97 68.77
N ALA A 1210 29.62 -3.05 69.07
CA ALA A 1210 30.81 -2.79 68.25
C ALA A 1210 31.86 -3.93 68.32
N THR A 1211 31.90 -4.70 69.41
CA THR A 1211 32.77 -5.89 69.53
C THR A 1211 32.27 -7.06 68.70
N GLU A 1212 30.96 -7.29 68.65
CA GLU A 1212 30.34 -8.30 67.78
C GLU A 1212 30.58 -7.99 66.28
N LEU A 1213 30.71 -6.71 65.93
CA LEU A 1213 31.02 -6.25 64.57
C LEU A 1213 32.50 -6.33 64.19
N GLY A 1214 33.41 -6.42 65.16
CA GLY A 1214 34.85 -6.29 64.92
C GLY A 1214 35.32 -4.89 64.47
N ASP A 1215 34.51 -3.83 64.62
CA ASP A 1215 34.87 -2.48 64.21
C ASP A 1215 35.78 -1.79 65.25
N GLN A 1216 37.09 -1.91 65.02
CA GLN A 1216 38.13 -1.33 65.88
C GLN A 1216 38.06 0.20 65.98
N LYS A 1217 37.54 0.90 64.95
CA LYS A 1217 37.46 2.37 64.97
C LYS A 1217 36.35 2.85 65.89
N LEU A 1218 35.17 2.24 65.80
CA LEU A 1218 34.04 2.55 66.69
C LEU A 1218 34.36 2.19 68.14
N GLN A 1219 35.01 1.05 68.38
CA GLN A 1219 35.50 0.68 69.71
C GLN A 1219 36.43 1.74 70.29
N GLY A 1220 37.41 2.23 69.52
CA GLY A 1220 38.32 3.30 69.95
C GLY A 1220 37.59 4.61 70.32
N ILE A 1221 36.58 5.00 69.54
CA ILE A 1221 35.75 6.20 69.82
C ILE A 1221 34.94 6.02 71.11
N ILE A 1222 34.32 4.85 71.30
CA ILE A 1222 33.51 4.55 72.48
C ILE A 1222 34.39 4.48 73.73
N HIS A 1223 35.57 3.84 73.64
CA HIS A 1223 36.55 3.81 74.73
C HIS A 1223 37.03 5.21 75.12
N ALA A 1224 37.27 6.11 74.16
CA ALA A 1224 37.66 7.49 74.45
C ALA A 1224 36.54 8.26 75.18
N LYS A 1225 35.27 8.04 74.81
CA LYS A 1225 34.11 8.64 75.48
C LYS A 1225 33.89 8.08 76.89
N LEU A 1226 34.02 6.77 77.07
CA LEU A 1226 33.99 6.15 78.40
C LEU A 1226 35.13 6.68 79.30
N ALA A 1227 36.33 6.85 78.75
CA ALA A 1227 37.46 7.44 79.48
C ALA A 1227 37.21 8.91 79.86
N GLN A 1228 36.51 9.69 79.03
CA GLN A 1228 36.09 11.06 79.35
C GLN A 1228 35.13 11.11 80.55
N ILE A 1229 34.23 10.12 80.66
CA ILE A 1229 33.31 9.99 81.79
C ILE A 1229 34.07 9.63 83.08
N TYR A 1230 34.92 8.60 83.03
CA TYR A 1230 35.65 8.12 84.20
C TYR A 1230 36.78 9.06 84.68
N SER A 1231 37.18 10.05 83.88
CA SER A 1231 38.21 11.05 84.23
C SER A 1231 37.66 12.35 84.84
N ALA A 1232 36.34 12.53 84.89
CA ALA A 1232 35.71 13.66 85.55
C ALA A 1232 35.79 13.52 87.10
N PRO A 1233 36.10 14.58 87.86
CA PRO A 1233 36.43 14.50 89.30
C PRO A 1233 35.25 14.17 90.24
N LEU A 1234 34.07 13.83 89.70
CA LEU A 1234 32.84 13.56 90.44
C LEU A 1234 32.40 12.08 90.45
N TRP A 1235 33.09 11.18 89.74
CA TRP A 1235 32.72 9.76 89.65
C TRP A 1235 32.97 8.96 90.95
N GLN A 1236 33.60 9.57 91.97
CA GLN A 1236 33.79 8.98 93.30
C GLN A 1236 32.75 9.49 94.30
N LYS A 1237 31.48 9.11 94.13
CA LYS A 1237 30.51 8.97 95.23
C LYS A 1237 29.56 7.80 94.95
N ASP A 1238 29.32 7.03 96.00
CA ASP A 1238 28.64 5.72 96.04
C ASP A 1238 27.25 5.65 95.36
N PRO A 1239 26.82 4.46 94.90
CA PRO A 1239 25.51 4.26 94.27
C PRO A 1239 24.42 3.99 95.33
N GLU A 1240 23.93 5.01 96.02
CA GLU A 1240 22.67 4.91 96.76
C GLU A 1240 21.81 6.16 96.54
N GLY A 1241 20.74 5.98 95.75
CA GLY A 1241 19.81 7.01 95.30
C GLY A 1241 20.40 7.76 94.12
N TRP A 1242 19.95 7.52 92.88
CA TRP A 1242 18.88 8.32 92.26
C TRP A 1242 18.16 7.55 91.12
N THR A 1243 18.02 6.23 91.21
CA THR A 1243 17.34 5.41 90.18
C THR A 1243 15.80 5.42 90.24
N THR A 1244 15.16 6.28 91.03
CA THR A 1244 13.71 6.22 91.29
C THR A 1244 12.85 7.34 90.70
N TYR A 1245 13.38 8.21 89.83
CA TYR A 1245 12.56 9.27 89.20
C TYR A 1245 12.30 9.15 87.70
N ARG A 1246 12.99 8.29 86.94
CA ARG A 1246 12.70 8.05 85.50
C ARG A 1246 11.81 6.84 85.20
N ALA A 1247 11.77 5.82 86.06
CA ALA A 1247 10.91 4.65 85.90
C ALA A 1247 9.39 4.93 86.06
N ARG A 1248 9.02 6.15 86.47
CA ARG A 1248 7.61 6.54 86.72
C ARG A 1248 6.90 7.16 85.51
N TRP A 1249 7.62 7.55 84.47
CA TRP A 1249 7.03 8.04 83.21
C TRP A 1249 6.77 6.91 82.21
N LEU A 1250 7.53 5.82 82.27
CA LEU A 1250 7.44 4.67 81.36
C LEU A 1250 6.35 3.65 81.73
N SER A 1251 5.80 3.70 82.94
CA SER A 1251 4.81 2.73 83.43
C SER A 1251 3.36 3.23 83.44
N GLU A 1252 3.12 4.54 83.32
CA GLU A 1252 1.78 5.15 83.29
C GLU A 1252 1.64 6.09 82.09
N GLY A 1253 1.58 5.52 80.88
CA GLY A 1253 1.43 6.24 79.62
C GLY A 1253 0.65 5.47 78.57
N GLY A 1254 -0.28 4.61 78.98
CA GLY A 1254 -1.34 4.10 78.12
C GLY A 1254 -2.47 5.13 78.08
N TYR A 1255 -2.85 5.58 76.88
CA TYR A 1255 -3.91 6.53 76.56
C TYR A 1255 -3.59 8.03 76.74
N ALA A 1256 -2.93 8.63 75.75
CA ALA A 1256 -3.42 9.87 75.11
C ALA A 1256 -2.62 10.20 73.81
N ILE A 1257 -3.37 10.15 72.69
CA ILE A 1257 -3.15 10.63 71.30
C ILE A 1257 -2.21 9.86 70.35
#